data_AF-A0A1J0P9W4-F1
#
_entry.id   AF-A0A1J0P9W4-F1
#
_cell.length_a   1.000
_cell.length_b   1.000
_cell.length_c   1.000
_cell.angle_alpha   90.00
_cell.angle_beta   90.00
_cell.angle_gamma   90.00
#
_symmetry.space_group_name_H-M   'P 1'
#
loop_
_entity.id
_entity.type
_entity.pdbx_description
1 polymer ?
#
loop_
_entity_poly.entity_id
_entity_poly.type
_entity_poly.pdbx_seq_one_letter_code
_entity_poly.pdbx_strand_id
1 'polypeptide(L)'
;MLITELAPSMAKTGDWMEATAAAAEVRLQAAGISLTLGGEPTYVPFEPTGAEWTVAADGPTKLTYARALAQELRLRVWPGSTLMYCPGKRYDGEVNPRWALRLITGPDATPVVHWPQDADPASSPAKGRPKKLKKAKPLPAKQAEAFLEAIGTALGCRLHPLKLRDPLAADSRVWAAALCHISEPEDPAEAAEPPGWQAARWPLAKELRNLLMATGPAGLRLPLQSFPEGVLRQVLTLEITADGWTLFLPPLARQPLQQLLEVIATASAGWSRPELSGVLPIDMDGHWQVLGLTADPGVLEVNLPVCHSWGEYAGWIHTLDTVGALVGLRSWKRNGNSIEGTGGGNHLLWGGPSLEQNPFFGRPAWLIGILRFWQHHPSLSYLFGNRSVGPASQSPRLDEGSASRLDLTLAHTAIEALPEGDQRQLISETLRHIHADRSGNTHRSEISFDKFWNPAWGGGCQGLIEFRAIESLPQPQWTATIALLWTALAAHLLEPSHRPSGLEPFGERLHDEFLLPAALWSDLEGLIARLGGDGLPLETAPFRQIWEWRFPLLLDWQRDGASLEIRRALEPWPLLCDTPVEGGSTSRFVDSSLQRLEIKANAAFLANHRLRLNGRVLPLGDGWLGLRYRHSSLYPSLHPCIEPHLPLQLAIEGNPDLQDLPARFVLDGTGEAGDAFQPLSPSQEAAAAESSEEAAPPWASDAADWPEPAGGCRTLDLRLA
;
A
#
# COMPACT_ATOMS: atom_id res chain seq x y z
N MET A 1 8.38 10.90 34.96
CA MET A 1 8.07 11.88 33.90
C MET A 1 7.34 11.08 32.83
N LEU A 2 6.03 10.98 33.02
CA LEU A 2 5.12 10.07 32.33
C LEU A 2 4.71 10.72 31.00
N ILE A 3 4.94 10.00 29.90
CA ILE A 3 4.46 10.35 28.56
C ILE A 3 3.05 9.76 28.45
N THR A 4 2.04 10.60 28.65
CA THR A 4 0.62 10.24 28.64
C THR A 4 -0.13 10.85 27.45
N GLU A 5 0.58 11.21 26.37
CA GLU A 5 0.03 11.88 25.19
C GLU A 5 0.32 11.13 23.88
N LEU A 6 0.12 9.81 23.85
CA LEU A 6 0.12 9.01 22.61
C LEU A 6 -1.16 8.14 22.49
N ALA A 7 -2.30 8.63 23.00
CA ALA A 7 -3.51 8.46 22.21
C ALA A 7 -3.29 9.16 20.85
N PRO A 8 -4.06 8.91 19.77
CA PRO A 8 -4.07 9.79 18.59
C PRO A 8 -4.61 11.18 18.98
N SER A 9 -3.87 11.88 19.83
CA SER A 9 -3.97 13.29 20.14
C SER A 9 -3.44 13.96 18.89
N MET A 10 -4.38 14.48 18.09
CA MET A 10 -4.21 15.44 17.01
C MET A 10 -2.75 15.85 16.85
N ALA A 11 -2.07 15.19 15.90
CA ALA A 11 -0.81 15.71 15.40
C ALA A 11 -1.04 17.20 15.13
N LYS A 12 -0.11 18.08 15.48
CA LYS A 12 -0.16 19.51 15.14
C LYS A 12 -0.10 19.67 13.62
N THR A 13 -1.16 19.27 12.95
CA THR A 13 -1.45 19.57 11.57
C THR A 13 -1.64 21.07 11.51
N GLY A 14 -1.07 21.71 10.48
CA GLY A 14 -1.19 23.15 10.32
C GLY A 14 -2.67 23.54 10.40
N ASP A 15 -2.97 24.64 11.08
CA ASP A 15 -4.32 25.18 11.35
C ASP A 15 -5.30 25.05 10.16
N TRP A 16 -4.77 25.12 8.93
CA TRP A 16 -5.52 24.95 7.70
C TRP A 16 -6.04 23.52 7.41
N MET A 17 -5.28 22.46 7.75
CA MET A 17 -5.66 21.09 7.41
C MET A 17 -6.88 20.65 8.21
N GLU A 18 -6.89 20.93 9.50
CA GLU A 18 -8.03 20.66 10.38
C GLU A 18 -9.25 21.47 9.96
N ALA A 19 -9.05 22.75 9.60
CA ALA A 19 -10.13 23.60 9.11
C ALA A 19 -10.77 23.04 7.83
N THR A 20 -9.96 22.61 6.85
CA THR A 20 -10.47 22.04 5.60
C THR A 20 -11.08 20.67 5.78
N ALA A 21 -10.50 19.83 6.64
CA ALA A 21 -11.09 18.54 7.03
C ALA A 21 -12.49 18.76 7.64
N ALA A 22 -12.60 19.65 8.63
CA ALA A 22 -13.86 19.98 9.26
C ALA A 22 -14.89 20.53 8.25
N ALA A 23 -14.46 21.40 7.32
CA ALA A 23 -15.34 21.92 6.27
C ALA A 23 -15.86 20.82 5.32
N ALA A 24 -15.00 19.88 4.92
CA ALA A 24 -15.39 18.73 4.10
C ALA A 24 -16.33 17.78 4.86
N GLU A 25 -16.00 17.45 6.10
CA GLU A 25 -16.79 16.56 6.96
C GLU A 25 -18.18 17.14 7.25
N VAL A 26 -18.30 18.45 7.52
CA VAL A 26 -19.59 19.13 7.69
C VAL A 26 -20.45 19.01 6.44
N ARG A 27 -19.88 19.15 5.23
CA ARG A 27 -20.63 18.98 3.97
C ARG A 27 -21.09 17.55 3.76
N LEU A 28 -20.22 16.58 3.98
CA LEU A 28 -20.55 15.15 3.89
C LEU A 28 -21.67 14.81 4.87
N GLN A 29 -21.57 15.26 6.12
CA GLN A 29 -22.59 15.05 7.14
C GLN A 29 -23.92 15.71 6.77
N ALA A 30 -23.91 16.93 6.22
CA ALA A 30 -25.12 17.61 5.75
C ALA A 30 -25.82 16.85 4.60
N ALA A 31 -25.06 16.10 3.79
CA ALA A 31 -25.58 15.19 2.77
C ALA A 31 -25.94 13.78 3.29
N GLY A 32 -25.89 13.57 4.62
CA GLY A 32 -26.16 12.28 5.26
C GLY A 32 -25.12 11.22 4.92
N ILE A 33 -23.85 11.62 4.77
CA ILE A 33 -22.72 10.74 4.46
C ILE A 33 -21.78 10.70 5.65
N SER A 34 -21.56 9.49 6.17
CA SER A 34 -20.46 9.19 7.09
C SER A 34 -19.38 8.45 6.31
N LEU A 35 -18.41 9.22 5.81
CA LEU A 35 -17.27 8.67 5.07
C LEU A 35 -16.26 8.11 6.08
N THR A 36 -15.84 6.86 5.90
CA THR A 36 -14.72 6.29 6.65
C THR A 36 -13.49 6.20 5.77
N LEU A 37 -12.32 6.31 6.40
CA LEU A 37 -11.02 6.15 5.76
C LEU A 37 -10.34 4.87 6.27
N GLY A 38 -9.62 4.20 5.37
CA GLY A 38 -8.66 3.15 5.69
C GLY A 38 -7.33 3.42 5.00
N GLY A 39 -6.29 2.67 5.38
CA GLY A 39 -4.97 2.82 4.79
C GLY A 39 -4.18 1.53 4.79
N GLU A 40 -3.35 1.36 3.77
CA GLU A 40 -2.41 0.25 3.65
C GLU A 40 -0.97 0.75 3.46
N PRO A 41 -0.40 1.56 4.38
CA PRO A 41 0.97 2.02 4.26
C PRO A 41 1.97 0.86 4.36
N THR A 42 3.06 0.99 3.61
CA THR A 42 4.12 -0.03 3.55
C THR A 42 5.42 0.49 4.16
N TYR A 43 6.15 -0.41 4.83
CA TYR A 43 7.36 -0.12 5.57
C TYR A 43 8.49 -1.08 5.20
N VAL A 44 9.72 -0.57 5.28
CA VAL A 44 10.97 -1.32 5.12
C VAL A 44 11.91 -0.99 6.28
N PRO A 45 12.85 -1.88 6.64
CA PRO A 45 13.86 -1.57 7.62
C PRO A 45 14.81 -0.46 7.11
N PHE A 46 15.51 0.21 8.02
CA PHE A 46 16.50 1.24 7.66
C PHE A 46 17.60 0.70 6.73
N GLU A 47 17.93 -0.58 6.89
CA GLU A 47 18.89 -1.33 6.08
C GLU A 47 18.23 -2.61 5.52
N PRO A 48 17.48 -2.50 4.40
CA PRO A 48 16.80 -3.64 3.81
C PRO A 48 17.79 -4.61 3.17
N THR A 49 17.99 -5.76 3.81
CA THR A 49 18.91 -6.81 3.36
C THR A 49 18.19 -8.15 3.20
N GLY A 50 18.50 -8.87 2.12
CA GLY A 50 17.88 -10.16 1.81
C GLY A 50 16.63 -10.06 0.92
N ALA A 51 16.22 -11.20 0.36
CA ALA A 51 15.17 -11.27 -0.66
C ALA A 51 13.79 -10.79 -0.16
N GLU A 52 13.50 -10.90 1.14
CA GLU A 52 12.20 -10.52 1.73
C GLU A 52 11.92 -9.01 1.66
N TRP A 53 12.96 -8.19 1.47
CA TRP A 53 12.86 -6.74 1.35
C TRP A 53 13.09 -6.24 -0.09
N THR A 54 13.10 -7.16 -1.05
CA THR A 54 13.23 -6.84 -2.48
C THR A 54 12.15 -7.51 -3.33
N VAL A 55 12.02 -8.85 -3.25
CA VAL A 55 11.18 -9.64 -4.18
C VAL A 55 10.33 -10.71 -3.50
N ALA A 56 10.84 -11.32 -2.42
CA ALA A 56 10.10 -12.31 -1.65
C ALA A 56 9.18 -11.61 -0.65
N ALA A 57 8.05 -12.21 -0.29
CA ALA A 57 7.20 -11.61 0.75
C ALA A 57 7.57 -12.03 2.16
N ASP A 58 8.24 -13.15 2.35
CA ASP A 58 8.62 -13.61 3.68
C ASP A 58 10.10 -13.97 3.72
N GLY A 59 10.64 -14.03 4.93
CA GLY A 59 12.04 -14.31 5.17
C GLY A 59 12.40 -14.27 6.66
N PRO A 60 13.70 -14.30 6.97
CA PRO A 60 14.18 -14.50 8.33
C PRO A 60 13.90 -13.33 9.27
N THR A 61 13.74 -12.10 8.78
CA THR A 61 13.68 -10.89 9.64
C THR A 61 12.32 -10.22 9.69
N LYS A 62 11.46 -10.35 8.67
CA LYS A 62 10.21 -9.58 8.56
C LYS A 62 9.23 -9.83 9.70
N LEU A 63 9.03 -11.08 10.10
CA LEU A 63 8.15 -11.40 11.25
C LEU A 63 8.70 -10.81 12.57
N THR A 64 10.02 -10.72 12.71
CA THR A 64 10.66 -10.11 13.88
C THR A 64 10.35 -8.62 13.95
N TYR A 65 10.50 -7.90 12.83
CA TYR A 65 10.12 -6.49 12.74
C TYR A 65 8.63 -6.27 13.00
N ALA A 66 7.76 -7.12 12.41
CA ALA A 66 6.32 -7.02 12.62
C ALA A 66 5.93 -7.25 14.09
N ARG A 67 6.54 -8.23 14.77
CA ARG A 67 6.33 -8.47 16.20
C ARG A 67 6.82 -7.31 17.07
N ALA A 68 7.97 -6.72 16.74
CA ALA A 68 8.48 -5.55 17.43
C ALA A 68 7.55 -4.34 17.28
N LEU A 69 7.08 -4.08 16.04
CA LEU A 69 6.11 -3.02 15.76
C LEU A 69 4.79 -3.23 16.53
N ALA A 70 4.23 -4.45 16.46
CA ALA A 70 3.01 -4.79 17.21
C ALA A 70 3.19 -4.61 18.73
N GLN A 71 4.37 -4.93 19.26
CA GLN A 71 4.67 -4.74 20.67
C GLN A 71 4.71 -3.26 21.06
N GLU A 72 5.37 -2.40 20.29
CA GLU A 72 5.40 -0.96 20.58
C GLU A 72 4.01 -0.32 20.42
N LEU A 73 3.22 -0.73 19.42
CA LEU A 73 1.82 -0.32 19.26
C LEU A 73 0.98 -0.72 20.47
N ARG A 74 1.13 -1.97 20.96
CA ARG A 74 0.44 -2.41 22.19
C ARG A 74 0.90 -1.62 23.42
N LEU A 75 2.17 -1.24 23.50
CA LEU A 75 2.68 -0.52 24.67
C LEU A 75 2.23 0.95 24.71
N ARG A 76 2.12 1.60 23.55
CA ARG A 76 1.96 3.07 23.47
C ARG A 76 0.58 3.51 23.02
N VAL A 77 -0.05 2.74 22.13
CA VAL A 77 -1.26 3.15 21.40
C VAL A 77 -2.46 2.36 21.87
N TRP A 78 -2.35 1.04 21.92
CA TRP A 78 -3.43 0.12 22.31
C TRP A 78 -3.02 -0.78 23.49
N PRO A 79 -2.87 -0.22 24.71
CA PRO A 79 -2.55 -0.97 25.92
C PRO A 79 -3.59 -2.04 26.21
N GLY A 80 -3.12 -3.27 26.49
CA GLY A 80 -3.98 -4.41 26.79
C GLY A 80 -4.61 -5.09 25.56
N SER A 81 -4.37 -4.59 24.34
CA SER A 81 -4.81 -5.23 23.10
C SER A 81 -4.35 -6.70 22.98
N THR A 82 -5.09 -7.45 22.18
CA THR A 82 -4.80 -8.86 21.89
C THR A 82 -4.11 -9.00 20.54
N LEU A 83 -2.91 -9.59 20.56
CA LEU A 83 -2.14 -9.90 19.35
C LEU A 83 -2.39 -11.36 18.96
N MET A 84 -2.79 -11.58 17.72
CA MET A 84 -2.96 -12.91 17.12
C MET A 84 -2.08 -13.07 15.88
N TYR A 85 -1.46 -14.23 15.75
CA TYR A 85 -0.84 -14.70 14.50
C TYR A 85 -1.91 -15.39 13.64
N CYS A 86 -2.20 -14.83 12.48
CA CYS A 86 -3.21 -15.33 11.57
C CYS A 86 -2.61 -15.83 10.25
N PRO A 87 -3.27 -16.79 9.59
CA PRO A 87 -3.04 -17.07 8.18
C PRO A 87 -3.23 -15.81 7.32
N GLY A 88 -2.26 -15.52 6.46
CA GLY A 88 -2.26 -14.47 5.45
C GLY A 88 -2.49 -15.02 4.04
N LYS A 89 -1.98 -14.30 3.04
CA LYS A 89 -2.05 -14.71 1.62
C LYS A 89 -1.29 -16.01 1.40
N ARG A 90 -1.80 -16.87 0.50
CA ARG A 90 -1.13 -18.09 0.07
C ARG A 90 -0.73 -17.94 -1.40
N TYR A 91 0.48 -18.33 -1.74
CA TYR A 91 0.99 -18.30 -3.11
C TYR A 91 1.17 -19.73 -3.66
N ASP A 92 1.16 -19.84 -4.99
CA ASP A 92 1.29 -21.14 -5.66
C ASP A 92 2.59 -21.86 -5.24
N GLY A 93 2.48 -23.15 -4.94
CA GLY A 93 3.59 -23.98 -4.46
C GLY A 93 3.83 -23.93 -2.94
N GLU A 94 3.20 -23.02 -2.19
CA GLU A 94 3.33 -22.96 -0.73
C GLU A 94 2.38 -23.95 -0.02
N VAL A 95 2.92 -24.70 0.95
CA VAL A 95 2.14 -25.66 1.76
C VAL A 95 1.21 -24.93 2.74
N ASN A 96 1.74 -23.92 3.44
CA ASN A 96 0.98 -23.09 4.38
C ASN A 96 0.83 -21.67 3.84
N PRO A 97 -0.25 -20.96 4.20
CA PRO A 97 -0.36 -19.53 3.96
C PRO A 97 0.75 -18.79 4.70
N ARG A 98 1.12 -17.61 4.20
CA ARG A 98 2.02 -16.68 4.89
C ARG A 98 1.35 -16.17 6.17
N TRP A 99 2.04 -15.31 6.92
CA TRP A 99 1.52 -14.80 8.19
C TRP A 99 0.93 -13.40 8.05
N ALA A 100 -0.06 -13.11 8.89
CA ALA A 100 -0.57 -11.78 9.17
C ALA A 100 -0.74 -11.65 10.68
N LEU A 101 -0.14 -10.63 11.30
CA LEU A 101 -0.39 -10.31 12.70
C LEU A 101 -1.61 -9.40 12.79
N ARG A 102 -2.52 -9.70 13.73
CA ARG A 102 -3.70 -8.89 14.01
C ARG A 102 -3.64 -8.39 15.44
N LEU A 103 -3.61 -7.07 15.62
CA LEU A 103 -3.75 -6.42 16.91
C LEU A 103 -5.22 -6.00 17.06
N ILE A 104 -5.87 -6.43 18.14
CA ILE A 104 -7.32 -6.35 18.28
C ILE A 104 -7.66 -5.67 19.61
N THR A 105 -8.56 -4.68 19.55
CA THR A 105 -9.20 -4.03 20.68
C THR A 105 -10.72 -4.02 20.49
N GLY A 106 -11.47 -3.82 21.57
CA GLY A 106 -12.86 -3.40 21.50
C GLY A 106 -12.98 -1.96 21.00
N PRO A 107 -14.19 -1.38 21.06
CA PRO A 107 -14.40 0.02 20.72
C PRO A 107 -13.57 0.92 21.65
N ASP A 108 -13.20 2.10 21.16
CA ASP A 108 -12.42 3.10 21.91
C ASP A 108 -11.09 2.56 22.49
N ALA A 109 -10.44 1.66 21.75
CA ALA A 109 -9.18 1.01 22.14
C ALA A 109 -9.22 0.21 23.47
N THR A 110 -10.41 -0.19 23.93
CA THR A 110 -10.55 -1.02 25.13
C THR A 110 -10.04 -2.45 24.91
N PRO A 111 -9.47 -3.15 25.90
CA PRO A 111 -9.08 -4.55 25.74
C PRO A 111 -10.29 -5.45 25.45
N VAL A 112 -10.22 -6.30 24.41
CA VAL A 112 -11.26 -7.32 24.15
C VAL A 112 -11.37 -8.36 25.27
N VAL A 113 -10.28 -8.56 26.02
CA VAL A 113 -10.21 -9.37 27.23
C VAL A 113 -9.15 -8.77 28.15
N HIS A 114 -9.40 -8.80 29.46
CA HIS A 114 -8.41 -8.41 30.45
C HIS A 114 -7.50 -9.59 30.78
N TRP A 115 -6.25 -9.52 30.35
CA TRP A 115 -5.25 -10.53 30.67
C TRP A 115 -4.72 -10.34 32.10
N PRO A 116 -4.72 -11.37 32.97
CA PRO A 116 -4.21 -11.25 34.33
C PRO A 116 -2.72 -10.89 34.39
N GLN A 117 -1.97 -11.16 33.32
CA GLN A 117 -0.55 -10.82 33.19
C GLN A 117 -0.29 -9.33 32.94
N ASP A 118 -1.31 -8.56 32.53
CA ASP A 118 -1.19 -7.13 32.21
C ASP A 118 -1.55 -6.24 33.43
N ALA A 119 -1.97 -6.82 34.56
CA ALA A 119 -2.34 -6.08 35.76
C ALA A 119 -1.13 -5.38 36.42
N ASP A 120 -1.25 -4.06 36.63
CA ASP A 120 -0.22 -3.23 37.27
C ASP A 120 -0.07 -3.57 38.76
N PRO A 121 1.14 -3.98 39.23
CA PRO A 121 1.40 -4.23 40.65
C PRO A 121 1.15 -3.01 41.56
N ALA A 122 1.14 -1.78 41.00
CA ALA A 122 0.93 -0.55 41.75
C ALA A 122 -0.53 -0.32 42.20
N SER A 123 -1.49 -1.10 41.69
CA SER A 123 -2.90 -1.06 42.10
C SER A 123 -3.20 -1.81 43.41
N SER A 124 -2.19 -2.47 44.01
CA SER A 124 -2.32 -3.09 45.33
C SER A 124 -1.91 -2.10 46.43
N PRO A 125 -2.75 -1.82 47.46
CA PRO A 125 -2.43 -0.86 48.52
C PRO A 125 -1.43 -1.48 49.51
N ALA A 126 -0.19 -1.67 49.08
CA ALA A 126 0.91 -2.08 49.94
C ALA A 126 2.14 -1.22 49.68
N LYS A 127 2.43 -0.31 50.61
CA LYS A 127 3.61 0.57 50.61
C LYS A 127 4.90 -0.27 50.50
N GLY A 128 5.58 -0.20 49.36
CA GLY A 128 6.92 -0.75 49.19
C GLY A 128 7.45 -0.59 47.76
N ARG A 129 8.73 -0.21 47.63
CA ARG A 129 9.46 -0.04 46.35
C ARG A 129 9.14 -1.16 45.33
N PRO A 130 9.05 -0.86 44.02
CA PRO A 130 8.81 -1.88 42.99
C PRO A 130 9.98 -2.89 42.98
N LYS A 131 9.71 -4.11 43.45
CA LYS A 131 10.62 -5.25 43.27
C LYS A 131 10.63 -5.61 41.79
N LYS A 132 11.82 -5.80 41.19
CA LYS A 132 11.99 -6.39 39.85
C LYS A 132 11.04 -7.60 39.70
N LEU A 133 10.06 -7.52 38.79
CA LEU A 133 9.15 -8.63 38.51
C LEU A 133 9.97 -9.86 38.10
N LYS A 134 9.74 -11.01 38.76
CA LYS A 134 10.11 -12.29 38.16
C LYS A 134 9.23 -12.47 36.92
N LYS A 135 9.80 -12.62 35.73
CA LYS A 135 9.04 -12.99 34.53
C LYS A 135 8.17 -14.21 34.86
N ALA A 136 6.88 -14.12 34.59
CA ALA A 136 5.97 -15.26 34.72
C ALA A 136 6.51 -16.42 33.87
N LYS A 137 6.44 -17.64 34.40
CA LYS A 137 6.96 -18.84 33.72
C LYS A 137 5.95 -19.34 32.69
N PRO A 138 6.39 -19.95 31.58
CA PRO A 138 5.49 -20.60 30.64
C PRO A 138 4.76 -21.77 31.29
N LEU A 139 3.59 -22.13 30.75
CA LEU A 139 2.82 -23.31 31.16
C LEU A 139 3.69 -24.57 30.99
N PRO A 140 3.97 -25.34 32.05
CA PRO A 140 4.77 -26.55 31.91
C PRO A 140 3.94 -27.67 31.27
N ALA A 141 4.57 -28.47 30.40
CA ALA A 141 3.93 -29.59 29.68
C ALA A 141 3.12 -30.55 30.56
N LYS A 142 3.53 -30.77 31.82
CA LYS A 142 2.82 -31.62 32.79
C LYS A 142 1.45 -31.06 33.23
N GLN A 143 1.21 -29.77 33.05
CA GLN A 143 -0.05 -29.08 33.38
C GLN A 143 -0.95 -28.87 32.15
N ALA A 144 -0.52 -29.30 30.95
CA ALA A 144 -1.24 -29.05 29.70
C ALA A 144 -2.65 -29.66 29.69
N GLU A 145 -2.80 -30.92 30.10
CA GLU A 145 -4.11 -31.58 30.11
C GLU A 145 -5.04 -30.97 31.16
N ALA A 146 -4.54 -30.63 32.35
CA ALA A 146 -5.31 -29.94 33.38
C ALA A 146 -5.75 -28.54 32.93
N PHE A 147 -4.90 -27.83 32.20
CA PHE A 147 -5.24 -26.53 31.62
C PHE A 147 -6.35 -26.65 30.55
N LEU A 148 -6.25 -27.62 29.65
CA LEU A 148 -7.31 -27.88 28.66
C LEU A 148 -8.62 -28.36 29.31
N GLU A 149 -8.53 -29.16 30.37
CA GLU A 149 -9.69 -29.58 31.17
C GLU A 149 -10.39 -28.39 31.85
N ALA A 150 -9.62 -27.43 32.38
CA ALA A 150 -10.15 -26.20 32.95
C ALA A 150 -10.89 -25.34 31.89
N ILE A 151 -10.34 -25.24 30.67
CA ILE A 151 -11.02 -24.58 29.54
C ILE A 151 -12.34 -25.27 29.23
N GLY A 152 -12.33 -26.60 29.03
CA GLY A 152 -13.55 -27.35 28.73
C GLY A 152 -14.62 -27.18 29.80
N THR A 153 -14.23 -27.33 31.06
CA THR A 153 -15.13 -27.18 32.22
C THR A 153 -15.80 -25.81 32.24
N ALA A 154 -15.03 -24.74 32.00
CA ALA A 154 -15.55 -23.37 31.96
C ALA A 154 -16.50 -23.13 30.76
N LEU A 155 -16.29 -23.82 29.64
CA LEU A 155 -17.17 -23.76 28.47
C LEU A 155 -18.36 -24.74 28.56
N GLY A 156 -18.46 -25.55 29.61
CA GLY A 156 -19.52 -26.54 29.78
C GLY A 156 -19.39 -27.79 28.90
N CYS A 157 -18.19 -28.06 28.36
CA CYS A 157 -17.94 -29.24 27.50
C CYS A 157 -16.71 -30.04 27.97
N ARG A 158 -16.61 -31.31 27.58
CA ARG A 158 -15.45 -32.14 27.93
C ARG A 158 -14.47 -32.23 26.76
N LEU A 159 -13.34 -31.53 26.84
CA LEU A 159 -12.29 -31.64 25.84
C LEU A 159 -11.66 -33.04 25.82
N HIS A 160 -11.28 -33.49 24.63
CA HIS A 160 -10.62 -34.77 24.38
C HIS A 160 -9.24 -34.55 23.75
N PRO A 161 -8.24 -34.10 24.53
CA PRO A 161 -6.94 -33.72 23.99
C PRO A 161 -6.17 -34.92 23.44
N LEU A 162 -5.74 -34.80 22.20
CA LEU A 162 -4.91 -35.75 21.47
C LEU A 162 -3.46 -35.24 21.47
N LYS A 163 -2.50 -36.06 21.91
CA LYS A 163 -1.06 -35.74 21.81
C LYS A 163 -0.55 -35.96 20.40
N LEU A 164 0.13 -34.96 19.82
CA LEU A 164 0.84 -35.04 18.55
C LEU A 164 2.34 -34.82 18.74
N ARG A 165 3.12 -35.30 17.78
CA ARG A 165 4.57 -35.06 17.68
C ARG A 165 4.84 -34.04 16.60
N ASP A 166 5.71 -33.07 16.88
CA ASP A 166 6.28 -32.22 15.84
C ASP A 166 7.57 -32.86 15.29
N PRO A 167 7.58 -33.33 14.04
CA PRO A 167 8.80 -33.88 13.43
C PRO A 167 9.90 -32.84 13.16
N LEU A 168 9.58 -31.54 13.14
CA LEU A 168 10.53 -30.44 12.98
C LEU A 168 11.07 -29.90 14.31
N ALA A 169 10.38 -30.18 15.42
CA ALA A 169 10.74 -29.70 16.75
C ALA A 169 10.50 -30.80 17.81
N ALA A 170 11.45 -31.71 17.95
CA ALA A 170 11.33 -32.89 18.83
C ALA A 170 11.08 -32.54 20.32
N ASP A 171 11.50 -31.35 20.76
CA ASP A 171 11.30 -30.85 22.11
C ASP A 171 9.93 -30.19 22.33
N SER A 172 9.21 -29.86 21.24
CA SER A 172 7.85 -29.34 21.32
C SER A 172 6.89 -30.42 21.85
N ARG A 173 5.88 -29.99 22.62
CA ARG A 173 4.80 -30.83 23.12
C ARG A 173 3.48 -30.24 22.64
N VAL A 174 2.73 -31.05 21.89
CA VAL A 174 1.53 -30.59 21.18
C VAL A 174 0.32 -31.40 21.60
N TRP A 175 -0.77 -30.70 21.90
CA TRP A 175 -2.09 -31.26 22.16
C TRP A 175 -3.11 -30.61 21.23
N ALA A 176 -4.02 -31.40 20.68
CA ALA A 176 -5.12 -30.91 19.85
C ALA A 176 -6.45 -31.43 20.38
N ALA A 177 -7.44 -30.57 20.55
CA ALA A 177 -8.78 -30.93 20.98
C ALA A 177 -9.81 -30.33 20.01
N ALA A 178 -10.69 -31.18 19.46
CA ALA A 178 -11.82 -30.68 18.69
C ALA A 178 -12.71 -29.84 19.60
N LEU A 179 -12.99 -28.61 19.17
CA LEU A 179 -13.77 -27.64 19.92
C LEU A 179 -14.49 -26.75 18.92
N CYS A 180 -15.82 -26.86 18.88
CA CYS A 180 -16.69 -26.03 18.05
C CYS A 180 -17.74 -25.33 18.90
N HIS A 181 -18.35 -24.31 18.30
CA HIS A 181 -19.52 -23.64 18.85
C HIS A 181 -20.63 -23.65 17.81
N ILE A 182 -21.80 -24.17 18.18
CA ILE A 182 -23.00 -24.13 17.35
C ILE A 182 -23.85 -22.94 17.80
N SER A 183 -24.03 -21.96 16.91
CA SER A 183 -24.88 -20.81 17.16
C SER A 183 -26.34 -21.24 17.27
N GLU A 184 -27.15 -20.48 18.02
CA GLU A 184 -28.59 -20.65 18.01
C GLU A 184 -29.13 -20.35 16.61
N PRO A 185 -29.90 -21.26 15.99
CA PRO A 185 -30.53 -20.98 14.70
C PRO A 185 -31.64 -19.95 14.86
N GLU A 186 -31.91 -19.19 13.79
CA GLU A 186 -33.00 -18.21 13.78
C GLU A 186 -34.38 -18.87 13.94
N ASP A 187 -34.57 -20.07 13.37
CA ASP A 187 -35.72 -20.94 13.62
C ASP A 187 -35.29 -22.16 14.48
N PRO A 188 -35.79 -22.29 15.72
CA PRO A 188 -35.53 -23.45 16.57
C PRO A 188 -35.93 -24.80 15.94
N ALA A 189 -36.85 -24.82 14.97
CA ALA A 189 -37.26 -26.03 14.27
C ALA A 189 -36.20 -26.57 13.29
N GLU A 190 -35.21 -25.75 12.92
CA GLU A 190 -34.12 -26.12 12.02
C GLU A 190 -32.84 -26.58 12.77
N ALA A 191 -32.88 -26.62 14.10
CA ALA A 191 -31.76 -27.05 14.94
C ALA A 191 -31.47 -28.55 14.74
N ALA A 192 -30.46 -28.87 13.93
CA ALA A 192 -29.95 -30.24 13.78
C ALA A 192 -29.22 -30.75 15.04
N GLU A 193 -28.65 -29.84 15.82
CA GLU A 193 -27.88 -30.12 17.05
C GLU A 193 -28.15 -29.06 18.13
N PRO A 194 -27.95 -29.39 19.42
CA PRO A 194 -28.12 -28.42 20.49
C PRO A 194 -27.07 -27.28 20.39
N PRO A 195 -27.48 -26.02 20.58
CA PRO A 195 -26.57 -24.87 20.52
C PRO A 195 -25.58 -24.87 21.69
N GLY A 196 -24.46 -24.17 21.49
CA GLY A 196 -23.40 -23.99 22.47
C GLY A 196 -22.10 -24.71 22.12
N TRP A 197 -21.21 -24.81 23.12
CA TRP A 197 -19.89 -25.42 22.98
C TRP A 197 -19.97 -26.94 22.92
N GLN A 198 -19.30 -27.51 21.92
CA GLN A 198 -19.19 -28.95 21.77
C GLN A 198 -17.74 -29.38 21.53
N ALA A 199 -17.42 -30.59 21.99
CA ALA A 199 -16.12 -31.19 21.81
C ALA A 199 -16.27 -32.64 21.34
N ALA A 200 -15.65 -32.96 20.21
CA ALA A 200 -15.69 -34.30 19.62
C ALA A 200 -14.43 -35.09 19.98
N ARG A 201 -14.56 -36.42 19.99
CA ARG A 201 -13.37 -37.30 20.02
C ARG A 201 -12.75 -37.35 18.63
N TRP A 202 -11.43 -37.23 18.58
CA TRP A 202 -10.65 -37.47 17.38
C TRP A 202 -9.87 -38.79 17.51
N PRO A 203 -10.45 -39.93 17.07
CA PRO A 203 -9.82 -41.26 17.19
C PRO A 203 -8.70 -41.45 16.15
N LEU A 204 -7.66 -40.63 16.22
CA LEU A 204 -6.51 -40.71 15.32
C LEU A 204 -5.56 -41.84 15.75
N ALA A 205 -5.27 -42.76 14.81
CA ALA A 205 -4.30 -43.85 15.00
C ALA A 205 -2.92 -43.30 15.40
N LYS A 206 -2.19 -44.01 16.26
CA LYS A 206 -0.95 -43.52 16.89
C LYS A 206 0.12 -43.15 15.86
N GLU A 207 0.15 -43.88 14.75
CA GLU A 207 1.06 -43.75 13.63
C GLU A 207 0.83 -42.44 12.85
N LEU A 208 -0.39 -41.92 12.89
CA LEU A 208 -0.79 -40.69 12.20
C LEU A 208 -0.69 -39.43 13.07
N ARG A 209 -0.24 -39.54 14.33
CA ARG A 209 -0.15 -38.43 15.29
C ARG A 209 1.13 -37.59 15.11
N ASN A 210 1.43 -37.23 13.87
CA ASN A 210 2.53 -36.34 13.51
C ASN A 210 1.95 -35.08 12.87
N LEU A 211 2.53 -33.93 13.20
CA LEU A 211 2.28 -32.71 12.46
C LEU A 211 2.84 -32.82 11.04
N LEU A 212 2.24 -32.09 10.09
CA LEU A 212 2.75 -31.95 8.73
C LEU A 212 4.13 -31.26 8.74
N MET A 213 5.01 -31.65 7.82
CA MET A 213 6.37 -31.12 7.65
C MET A 213 6.35 -29.76 6.94
N ALA A 214 5.78 -28.75 7.60
CA ALA A 214 5.67 -27.38 7.11
C ALA A 214 6.02 -26.37 8.21
N THR A 215 6.33 -25.14 7.86
CA THR A 215 6.61 -24.05 8.82
C THR A 215 5.32 -23.47 9.40
N GLY A 216 5.38 -22.82 10.56
CA GLY A 216 4.24 -22.15 11.18
C GLY A 216 3.62 -22.89 12.38
N PRO A 217 2.55 -22.35 12.98
CA PRO A 217 1.97 -22.85 14.23
C PRO A 217 1.39 -24.26 14.08
N ALA A 218 1.45 -25.05 15.15
CA ALA A 218 1.01 -26.44 15.17
C ALA A 218 -0.43 -26.65 14.64
N GLY A 219 -1.35 -25.71 14.89
CA GLY A 219 -2.74 -25.80 14.43
C GLY A 219 -2.92 -25.77 12.90
N LEU A 220 -2.01 -25.13 12.15
CA LEU A 220 -2.01 -25.18 10.67
C LEU A 220 -1.42 -26.46 10.10
N ARG A 221 -0.78 -27.27 10.95
CA ARG A 221 -0.03 -28.46 10.57
C ARG A 221 -0.70 -29.74 11.05
N LEU A 222 -1.96 -29.66 11.45
CA LEU A 222 -2.73 -30.82 11.91
C LEU A 222 -3.07 -31.76 10.73
N PRO A 223 -3.05 -33.09 10.94
CA PRO A 223 -3.43 -34.08 9.92
C PRO A 223 -4.95 -34.18 9.74
N LEU A 224 -5.60 -33.08 9.34
CA LEU A 224 -7.06 -32.95 9.24
C LEU A 224 -7.72 -33.83 8.17
N GLN A 225 -6.94 -34.44 7.26
CA GLN A 225 -7.44 -35.42 6.30
C GLN A 225 -8.02 -36.67 6.97
N SER A 226 -7.59 -36.97 8.20
CA SER A 226 -8.07 -38.09 9.02
C SER A 226 -9.02 -37.64 10.12
N PHE A 227 -9.63 -36.46 9.96
CA PHE A 227 -10.64 -35.94 10.89
C PHE A 227 -11.99 -36.65 10.64
N PRO A 228 -12.79 -36.94 11.69
CA PRO A 228 -14.06 -37.64 11.53
C PRO A 228 -14.99 -36.96 10.53
N GLU A 229 -15.67 -37.75 9.70
CA GLU A 229 -16.69 -37.27 8.77
C GLU A 229 -17.89 -36.69 9.55
N GLY A 230 -18.50 -35.62 9.04
CA GLY A 230 -19.62 -34.93 9.68
C GLY A 230 -19.27 -34.03 10.86
N VAL A 231 -18.01 -34.02 11.33
CA VAL A 231 -17.57 -33.14 12.42
C VAL A 231 -16.85 -31.90 11.86
N LEU A 232 -17.23 -30.72 12.35
CA LEU A 232 -16.56 -29.46 12.01
C LEU A 232 -15.06 -29.54 12.37
N ARG A 233 -14.20 -29.19 11.42
CA ARG A 233 -12.73 -29.19 11.57
C ARG A 233 -12.23 -27.98 12.37
N GLN A 234 -12.84 -27.76 13.53
CA GLN A 234 -12.50 -26.71 14.49
C GLN A 234 -11.72 -27.35 15.63
N VAL A 235 -10.43 -27.03 15.73
CA VAL A 235 -9.50 -27.68 16.66
C VAL A 235 -8.71 -26.64 17.44
N LEU A 236 -8.86 -26.64 18.77
CA LEU A 236 -7.99 -25.92 19.69
C LEU A 236 -6.67 -26.67 19.82
N THR A 237 -5.55 -26.01 19.52
CA THR A 237 -4.22 -26.63 19.62
C THR A 237 -3.36 -25.91 20.64
N LEU A 238 -2.80 -26.65 21.58
CA LEU A 238 -1.82 -26.17 22.55
C LEU A 238 -0.45 -26.71 22.18
N GLU A 239 0.50 -25.80 22.01
CA GLU A 239 1.91 -26.09 21.82
C GLU A 239 2.72 -25.53 22.99
N ILE A 240 3.63 -26.33 23.56
CA ILE A 240 4.54 -25.91 24.63
C ILE A 240 5.96 -26.23 24.21
N THR A 241 6.83 -25.22 24.28
CA THR A 241 8.26 -25.30 24.00
C THR A 241 9.08 -24.90 25.23
N ALA A 242 10.40 -24.88 25.12
CA ALA A 242 11.28 -24.40 26.19
C ALA A 242 11.09 -22.89 26.46
N ASP A 243 10.78 -22.12 25.42
CA ASP A 243 10.77 -20.65 25.44
C ASP A 243 9.38 -20.07 25.68
N GLY A 244 8.32 -20.86 25.51
CA GLY A 244 6.95 -20.35 25.59
C GLY A 244 5.87 -21.39 25.37
N TRP A 245 4.65 -20.90 25.18
CA TRP A 245 3.50 -21.73 24.88
C TRP A 245 2.50 -20.95 24.02
N THR A 246 1.90 -21.66 23.07
CA THR A 246 1.07 -21.10 22.00
C THR A 246 -0.27 -21.81 21.96
N LEU A 247 -1.34 -21.05 21.75
CA LEU A 247 -2.68 -21.56 21.49
C LEU A 247 -3.10 -21.20 20.07
N PHE A 248 -3.37 -22.21 19.25
CA PHE A 248 -4.07 -22.02 17.98
C PHE A 248 -5.57 -22.15 18.23
N LEU A 249 -6.29 -21.04 18.06
CA LEU A 249 -7.72 -20.93 18.26
C LEU A 249 -8.46 -21.42 17.00
N PRO A 250 -9.51 -22.23 17.16
CA PRO A 250 -10.32 -22.70 16.03
C PRO A 250 -11.03 -21.51 15.36
N PRO A 251 -11.39 -21.63 14.06
CA PRO A 251 -12.22 -20.62 13.41
C PRO A 251 -13.60 -20.60 14.07
N LEU A 252 -13.94 -19.48 14.69
CA LEU A 252 -15.15 -19.26 15.49
C LEU A 252 -15.77 -17.92 15.11
N ALA A 253 -17.08 -17.77 15.29
CA ALA A 253 -17.72 -16.47 15.26
C ALA A 253 -17.18 -15.56 16.40
N ARG A 254 -17.38 -14.24 16.28
CA ARG A 254 -16.81 -13.23 17.18
C ARG A 254 -17.12 -13.48 18.66
N GLN A 255 -18.39 -13.66 19.01
CA GLN A 255 -18.82 -13.84 20.40
C GLN A 255 -18.23 -15.11 21.05
N PRO A 256 -18.34 -16.31 20.44
CA PRO A 256 -17.65 -17.51 20.95
C PRO A 256 -16.13 -17.35 21.05
N LEU A 257 -15.49 -16.65 20.10
CA LEU A 257 -14.06 -16.39 20.18
C LEU A 257 -13.71 -15.52 21.40
N GLN A 258 -14.49 -14.46 21.66
CA GLN A 258 -14.30 -13.61 22.84
C GLN A 258 -14.47 -14.40 24.14
N GLN A 259 -15.53 -15.22 24.25
CA GLN A 259 -15.75 -16.08 25.41
C GLN A 259 -14.58 -17.05 25.63
N LEU A 260 -14.06 -17.66 24.56
CA LEU A 260 -12.88 -18.53 24.64
C LEU A 260 -11.65 -17.78 25.13
N LEU A 261 -11.42 -16.54 24.66
CA LEU A 261 -10.31 -15.70 25.12
C LEU A 261 -10.43 -15.37 26.61
N GLU A 262 -11.63 -15.05 27.12
CA GLU A 262 -11.90 -14.80 28.54
C GLU A 262 -11.62 -16.03 29.42
N VAL A 263 -12.04 -17.21 28.96
CA VAL A 263 -11.76 -18.49 29.64
C VAL A 263 -10.26 -18.79 29.65
N ILE A 264 -9.57 -18.59 28.52
CA ILE A 264 -8.11 -18.77 28.42
C ILE A 264 -7.40 -17.79 29.35
N ALA A 265 -7.78 -16.52 29.37
CA ALA A 265 -7.20 -15.50 30.25
C ALA A 265 -7.29 -15.94 31.71
N THR A 266 -8.47 -16.37 32.16
CA THR A 266 -8.72 -16.86 33.51
C THR A 266 -7.87 -18.11 33.83
N ALA A 267 -7.89 -19.11 32.96
CA ALA A 267 -7.14 -20.37 33.15
C ALA A 267 -5.61 -20.15 33.11
N SER A 268 -5.14 -19.08 32.46
CA SER A 268 -3.72 -18.76 32.29
C SER A 268 -3.11 -17.95 33.45
N ALA A 269 -3.89 -17.54 34.46
CA ALA A 269 -3.46 -16.59 35.50
C ALA A 269 -2.16 -16.96 36.25
N GLY A 270 -1.81 -18.25 36.33
CA GLY A 270 -0.57 -18.73 36.96
C GLY A 270 0.68 -18.70 36.08
N TRP A 271 0.54 -18.33 34.80
CA TRP A 271 1.56 -18.51 33.75
C TRP A 271 1.80 -17.23 32.95
N SER A 272 2.87 -17.20 32.17
CA SER A 272 3.08 -16.15 31.17
C SER A 272 1.94 -16.14 30.15
N ARG A 273 1.63 -14.99 29.56
CA ARG A 273 0.60 -14.88 28.53
C ARG A 273 0.93 -15.81 27.35
N PRO A 274 -0.03 -16.59 26.84
CA PRO A 274 0.20 -17.44 25.67
C PRO A 274 0.38 -16.59 24.41
N GLU A 275 1.18 -17.08 23.45
CA GLU A 275 1.06 -16.60 22.07
C GLU A 275 -0.25 -17.14 21.49
N LEU A 276 -1.01 -16.29 20.81
CA LEU A 276 -2.27 -16.67 20.18
C LEU A 276 -2.07 -16.76 18.68
N SER A 277 -2.57 -17.84 18.09
CA SER A 277 -2.67 -18.02 16.65
C SER A 277 -4.09 -18.43 16.29
N GLY A 278 -4.51 -18.27 15.04
CA GLY A 278 -5.83 -18.74 14.60
C GLY A 278 -6.39 -17.91 13.46
N VAL A 279 -7.68 -18.07 13.19
CA VAL A 279 -8.40 -17.28 12.19
C VAL A 279 -9.29 -16.29 12.91
N LEU A 280 -9.15 -15.00 12.57
CA LEU A 280 -10.03 -13.97 13.09
C LEU A 280 -11.36 -13.99 12.30
N PRO A 281 -12.53 -14.01 12.95
CA PRO A 281 -13.79 -13.84 12.26
C PRO A 281 -13.92 -12.44 11.66
N ILE A 282 -14.79 -12.33 10.66
CA ILE A 282 -15.26 -11.03 10.19
C ILE A 282 -16.22 -10.47 11.24
N ASP A 283 -16.00 -9.23 11.66
CA ASP A 283 -16.87 -8.52 12.60
C ASP A 283 -17.69 -7.46 11.85
N MET A 284 -18.85 -7.88 11.35
CA MET A 284 -19.72 -7.03 10.53
C MET A 284 -20.29 -5.85 11.32
N ASP A 285 -20.43 -6.01 12.63
CA ASP A 285 -21.09 -5.04 13.51
C ASP A 285 -20.10 -4.00 14.08
N GLY A 286 -18.81 -4.09 13.74
CA GLY A 286 -17.78 -3.12 14.12
C GLY A 286 -17.50 -3.06 15.63
N HIS A 287 -17.66 -4.17 16.35
CA HIS A 287 -17.35 -4.25 17.78
C HIS A 287 -15.86 -4.30 18.08
N TRP A 288 -15.03 -4.68 17.11
CA TRP A 288 -13.58 -4.75 17.23
C TRP A 288 -12.91 -3.76 16.29
N GLN A 289 -11.87 -3.11 16.80
CA GLN A 289 -10.88 -2.44 15.98
C GLN A 289 -9.73 -3.42 15.74
N VAL A 290 -9.28 -3.49 14.48
CA VAL A 290 -8.22 -4.41 14.06
C VAL A 290 -7.16 -3.64 13.29
N LEU A 291 -5.91 -3.73 13.73
CA LEU A 291 -4.75 -3.33 12.95
C LEU A 291 -4.02 -4.57 12.45
N GLY A 292 -3.74 -4.62 11.15
CA GLY A 292 -3.04 -5.72 10.50
C GLY A 292 -1.58 -5.41 10.20
N LEU A 293 -0.69 -6.38 10.40
CA LEU A 293 0.67 -6.36 9.87
C LEU A 293 0.86 -7.59 8.99
N THR A 294 1.08 -7.39 7.69
CA THR A 294 1.08 -8.47 6.70
C THR A 294 2.40 -8.51 5.93
N ALA A 295 2.88 -9.72 5.67
CA ALA A 295 4.04 -9.97 4.84
C ALA A 295 3.68 -9.88 3.35
N ASP A 296 4.13 -8.79 2.70
CA ASP A 296 3.93 -8.57 1.25
C ASP A 296 5.29 -8.53 0.52
N PRO A 297 5.36 -8.84 -0.80
CA PRO A 297 6.63 -8.86 -1.54
C PRO A 297 7.43 -7.57 -1.37
N GLY A 298 8.65 -7.68 -0.84
CA GLY A 298 9.58 -6.56 -0.66
C GLY A 298 9.26 -5.60 0.49
N VAL A 299 8.10 -5.70 1.15
CA VAL A 299 7.66 -4.74 2.17
C VAL A 299 6.94 -5.39 3.35
N LEU A 300 6.81 -4.66 4.46
CA LEU A 300 5.83 -4.94 5.51
C LEU A 300 4.63 -4.03 5.29
N GLU A 301 3.45 -4.58 5.02
CA GLU A 301 2.22 -3.80 4.85
C GLU A 301 1.48 -3.69 6.19
N VAL A 302 1.00 -2.49 6.50
CA VAL A 302 0.17 -2.23 7.68
C VAL A 302 -1.24 -1.90 7.21
N ASN A 303 -2.23 -2.70 7.62
CA ASN A 303 -3.65 -2.41 7.37
C ASN A 303 -4.18 -1.63 8.58
N LEU A 304 -4.54 -0.36 8.36
CA LEU A 304 -5.08 0.51 9.42
C LEU A 304 -6.44 0.02 9.91
N PRO A 305 -6.81 0.30 11.18
CA PRO A 305 -8.21 0.23 11.59
C PRO A 305 -9.06 1.26 10.82
N VAL A 306 -10.38 1.06 10.86
CA VAL A 306 -11.34 2.02 10.30
C VAL A 306 -11.17 3.36 11.01
N CYS A 307 -10.94 4.42 10.25
CA CYS A 307 -10.87 5.80 10.73
C CYS A 307 -12.18 6.52 10.37
N HIS A 308 -12.83 7.12 11.36
CA HIS A 308 -14.12 7.80 11.20
C HIS A 308 -14.01 9.28 10.82
N SER A 309 -12.78 9.81 10.78
CA SER A 309 -12.47 11.16 10.34
C SER A 309 -11.11 11.19 9.65
N TRP A 310 -10.84 12.26 8.90
CA TRP A 310 -9.51 12.48 8.35
C TRP A 310 -8.46 12.62 9.47
N GLY A 311 -8.81 13.27 10.58
CA GLY A 311 -7.91 13.47 11.72
C GLY A 311 -7.43 12.16 12.36
N GLU A 312 -8.32 11.17 12.48
CA GLU A 312 -7.95 9.82 12.95
C GLU A 312 -6.97 9.14 12.00
N TYR A 313 -7.23 9.20 10.68
CA TYR A 313 -6.33 8.65 9.67
C TYR A 313 -4.94 9.30 9.74
N ALA A 314 -4.88 10.63 9.78
CA ALA A 314 -3.63 11.37 9.90
C ALA A 314 -2.87 11.02 11.19
N GLY A 315 -3.60 10.85 12.30
CA GLY A 315 -3.05 10.41 13.58
C GLY A 315 -2.42 9.01 13.51
N TRP A 316 -3.06 8.07 12.81
CA TRP A 316 -2.50 6.73 12.60
C TRP A 316 -1.22 6.75 11.76
N ILE A 317 -1.20 7.51 10.66
CA ILE A 317 -0.01 7.63 9.81
C ILE A 317 1.17 8.21 10.59
N HIS A 318 0.95 9.26 11.39
CA HIS A 318 1.99 9.84 12.24
C HIS A 318 2.47 8.87 13.34
N THR A 319 1.53 8.13 13.94
CA THR A 319 1.82 7.14 14.97
C THR A 319 2.69 6.02 14.41
N LEU A 320 2.36 5.48 13.24
CA LEU A 320 3.13 4.41 12.61
C LEU A 320 4.52 4.87 12.16
N ASP A 321 4.67 6.10 11.68
CA ASP A 321 6.00 6.66 11.39
C ASP A 321 6.87 6.71 12.67
N THR A 322 6.32 7.27 13.74
CA THR A 322 7.02 7.41 15.03
C THR A 322 7.37 6.05 15.64
N VAL A 323 6.40 5.14 15.69
CA VAL A 323 6.58 3.81 16.31
C VAL A 323 7.43 2.90 15.42
N GLY A 324 7.26 2.98 14.10
CA GLY A 324 8.09 2.28 13.12
C GLY A 324 9.57 2.63 13.29
N ALA A 325 9.89 3.92 13.44
CA ALA A 325 11.27 4.36 13.64
C ALA A 325 11.92 3.77 14.91
N LEU A 326 11.16 3.56 16.00
CA LEU A 326 11.67 2.95 17.23
C LEU A 326 12.13 1.50 17.02
N VAL A 327 11.55 0.81 16.05
CA VAL A 327 11.88 -0.59 15.72
C VAL A 327 12.71 -0.69 14.44
N GLY A 328 13.23 0.43 13.94
CA GLY A 328 14.10 0.46 12.76
C GLY A 328 13.38 0.34 11.42
N LEU A 329 12.09 0.65 11.35
CA LEU A 329 11.27 0.68 10.13
C LEU A 329 10.98 2.10 9.67
N ARG A 330 10.77 2.30 8.36
CA ARG A 330 10.34 3.56 7.73
C ARG A 330 9.56 3.34 6.43
N SER A 331 8.87 4.37 5.95
CA SER A 331 8.03 4.37 4.74
C SER A 331 8.77 4.68 3.43
N TRP A 332 10.11 4.64 3.42
CA TRP A 332 10.92 4.98 2.24
C TRP A 332 12.25 4.23 2.26
N LYS A 333 12.94 4.17 1.12
CA LYS A 333 14.28 3.59 1.02
C LYS A 333 15.23 4.52 0.27
N ARG A 334 16.52 4.30 0.49
CA ARG A 334 17.58 5.02 -0.21
C ARG A 334 18.07 4.16 -1.36
N ASN A 335 18.16 4.74 -2.55
CA ASN A 335 18.69 4.13 -3.76
C ASN A 335 19.78 5.03 -4.33
N GLY A 336 21.04 4.68 -4.07
CA GLY A 336 22.18 5.58 -4.30
C GLY A 336 22.04 6.88 -3.51
N ASN A 337 22.10 8.01 -4.21
CA ASN A 337 21.90 9.35 -3.63
C ASN A 337 20.41 9.76 -3.58
N SER A 338 19.50 8.97 -4.16
CA SER A 338 18.08 9.28 -4.22
C SER A 338 17.28 8.61 -3.09
N ILE A 339 16.15 9.22 -2.74
CA ILE A 339 15.15 8.63 -1.84
C ILE A 339 13.92 8.30 -2.67
N GLU A 340 13.43 7.07 -2.53
CA GLU A 340 12.23 6.57 -3.20
C GLU A 340 11.28 5.96 -2.16
N GLY A 341 10.01 5.75 -2.53
CA GLY A 341 9.10 5.01 -1.67
C GLY A 341 9.58 3.56 -1.48
N THR A 342 8.91 2.81 -0.63
CA THR A 342 9.29 1.42 -0.32
C THR A 342 9.28 0.49 -1.55
N GLY A 343 8.60 0.87 -2.63
CA GLY A 343 8.28 0.03 -3.78
C GLY A 343 6.96 -0.73 -3.64
N GLY A 344 6.33 -0.67 -2.46
CA GLY A 344 4.95 -1.06 -2.23
C GLY A 344 4.00 0.13 -2.37
N GLY A 345 2.70 -0.16 -2.48
CA GLY A 345 1.66 0.86 -2.45
C GLY A 345 1.48 1.48 -1.06
N ASN A 346 0.67 2.53 -1.01
CA ASN A 346 0.15 3.16 0.19
C ASN A 346 -1.34 3.44 -0.02
N HIS A 347 -2.12 2.37 -0.19
CA HIS A 347 -3.49 2.52 -0.65
C HIS A 347 -4.32 3.31 0.36
N LEU A 348 -5.18 4.18 -0.15
CA LEU A 348 -6.18 4.90 0.64
C LEU A 348 -7.55 4.27 0.36
N LEU A 349 -8.31 3.97 1.41
CA LEU A 349 -9.60 3.31 1.28
C LEU A 349 -10.72 4.24 1.71
N TRP A 350 -11.83 4.21 0.98
CA TRP A 350 -13.09 4.81 1.37
C TRP A 350 -14.15 3.75 1.63
N GLY A 351 -14.97 3.99 2.64
CA GLY A 351 -16.13 3.16 2.95
C GLY A 351 -17.20 3.94 3.71
N GLY A 352 -18.08 3.18 4.38
CA GLY A 352 -19.00 3.71 5.39
C GLY A 352 -18.76 3.07 6.76
N PRO A 353 -19.53 3.46 7.78
CA PRO A 353 -19.40 2.90 9.13
C PRO A 353 -19.89 1.46 9.23
N SER A 354 -20.74 1.01 8.29
CA SER A 354 -21.25 -0.35 8.15
C SER A 354 -21.62 -0.61 6.69
N LEU A 355 -21.95 -1.85 6.36
CA LEU A 355 -22.46 -2.19 5.03
C LEU A 355 -23.83 -1.56 4.75
N GLU A 356 -24.67 -1.42 5.77
CA GLU A 356 -26.04 -0.88 5.66
C GLU A 356 -26.01 0.63 5.47
N GLN A 357 -25.02 1.30 6.06
CA GLN A 357 -24.85 2.76 6.00
C GLN A 357 -23.78 3.19 4.97
N ASN A 358 -23.34 2.28 4.10
CA ASN A 358 -22.29 2.59 3.14
C ASN A 358 -22.79 3.59 2.08
N PRO A 359 -22.17 4.78 1.96
CA PRO A 359 -22.69 5.83 1.11
C PRO A 359 -22.59 5.51 -0.39
N PHE A 360 -21.66 4.65 -0.78
CA PHE A 360 -21.41 4.30 -2.18
C PHE A 360 -22.37 3.24 -2.73
N PHE A 361 -23.03 2.47 -1.85
CA PHE A 361 -24.11 1.58 -2.27
C PHE A 361 -25.35 2.37 -2.64
N GLY A 362 -25.61 3.47 -1.92
CA GLY A 362 -26.83 4.27 -2.02
C GLY A 362 -26.84 5.35 -3.11
N ARG A 363 -25.67 5.78 -3.59
CA ARG A 363 -25.49 7.03 -4.35
C ARG A 363 -24.70 6.82 -5.66
N PRO A 364 -25.26 6.08 -6.63
CA PRO A 364 -24.54 5.68 -7.84
C PRO A 364 -24.08 6.88 -8.70
N ALA A 365 -24.88 7.93 -8.85
CA ALA A 365 -24.50 9.13 -9.62
C ALA A 365 -23.31 9.89 -9.00
N TRP A 366 -23.17 9.89 -7.67
CA TRP A 366 -22.02 10.49 -6.99
C TRP A 366 -20.76 9.66 -7.21
N LEU A 367 -20.87 8.33 -7.09
CA LEU A 367 -19.77 7.41 -7.38
C LEU A 367 -19.25 7.59 -8.81
N ILE A 368 -20.13 7.65 -9.82
CA ILE A 368 -19.71 7.87 -11.20
C ILE A 368 -19.10 9.26 -11.42
N GLY A 369 -19.62 10.28 -10.74
CA GLY A 369 -19.01 11.62 -10.72
C GLY A 369 -17.56 11.59 -10.25
N ILE A 370 -17.28 10.84 -9.18
CA ILE A 370 -15.92 10.59 -8.66
C ILE A 370 -15.06 9.89 -9.70
N LEU A 371 -15.51 8.77 -10.27
CA LEU A 371 -14.71 8.00 -11.23
C LEU A 371 -14.35 8.82 -12.48
N ARG A 372 -15.30 9.59 -13.01
CA ARG A 372 -15.04 10.51 -14.13
C ARG A 372 -14.10 11.64 -13.74
N PHE A 373 -14.24 12.19 -12.54
CA PHE A 373 -13.35 13.25 -12.06
C PHE A 373 -11.90 12.78 -11.98
N TRP A 374 -11.64 11.59 -11.43
CA TRP A 374 -10.29 11.00 -11.44
C TRP A 374 -9.76 10.77 -12.86
N GLN A 375 -10.62 10.32 -13.78
CA GLN A 375 -10.21 10.19 -15.18
C GLN A 375 -9.89 11.56 -15.80
N HIS A 376 -10.56 12.65 -15.45
CA HIS A 376 -10.25 13.99 -15.98
C HIS A 376 -8.95 14.59 -15.46
N HIS A 377 -8.42 14.11 -14.33
CA HIS A 377 -7.28 14.71 -13.63
C HIS A 377 -6.10 13.72 -13.51
N PRO A 378 -5.25 13.59 -14.54
CA PRO A 378 -4.06 12.74 -14.52
C PRO A 378 -3.13 12.97 -13.33
N SER A 379 -3.11 14.18 -12.75
CA SER A 379 -2.33 14.46 -11.53
C SER A 379 -2.70 13.53 -10.36
N LEU A 380 -3.98 13.16 -10.21
CA LEU A 380 -4.44 12.27 -9.15
C LEU A 380 -3.95 10.82 -9.29
N SER A 381 -3.61 10.39 -10.52
CA SER A 381 -3.13 9.04 -10.81
C SER A 381 -1.61 8.96 -10.88
N TYR A 382 -0.95 10.00 -11.39
CA TYR A 382 0.46 9.93 -11.75
C TYR A 382 1.39 10.65 -10.76
N LEU A 383 0.95 11.76 -10.15
CA LEU A 383 1.84 12.54 -9.27
C LEU A 383 2.16 11.79 -7.97
N PHE A 384 1.13 11.16 -7.40
CA PHE A 384 1.22 10.48 -6.10
C PHE A 384 1.56 8.99 -6.23
N GLY A 385 1.41 8.41 -7.42
CA GLY A 385 1.69 7.00 -7.72
C GLY A 385 3.17 6.70 -7.94
N ASN A 386 3.49 5.48 -8.37
CA ASN A 386 4.88 5.02 -8.53
C ASN A 386 5.64 5.72 -9.66
N ARG A 387 6.99 5.64 -9.65
CA ARG A 387 7.84 6.17 -10.75
C ARG A 387 7.51 5.52 -12.10
N SER A 388 7.10 4.25 -12.07
CA SER A 388 6.62 3.52 -13.23
C SER A 388 5.10 3.65 -13.33
N VAL A 389 4.65 4.24 -14.43
CA VAL A 389 3.23 4.51 -14.72
C VAL A 389 2.76 3.77 -15.97
N GLY A 390 1.51 3.97 -16.36
CA GLY A 390 0.96 3.40 -17.57
C GLY A 390 0.28 2.04 -17.39
N PRO A 391 -0.13 1.41 -18.50
CA PRO A 391 -0.96 0.20 -18.52
C PRO A 391 -0.38 -1.03 -17.80
N ALA A 392 0.94 -1.06 -17.65
CA ALA A 392 1.70 -2.15 -17.03
C ALA A 392 2.00 -1.91 -15.54
N SER A 393 1.70 -0.71 -15.03
CA SER A 393 2.00 -0.30 -13.66
C SER A 393 1.18 -1.09 -12.62
N GLN A 394 1.43 -0.82 -11.34
CA GLN A 394 0.69 -1.47 -10.24
C GLN A 394 -0.72 -0.91 -10.05
N SER A 395 -1.01 0.23 -10.67
CA SER A 395 -2.28 0.95 -10.58
C SER A 395 -2.58 1.73 -11.87
N PRO A 396 -2.63 1.08 -13.06
CA PRO A 396 -3.07 1.70 -14.30
C PRO A 396 -4.39 2.44 -14.14
N ARG A 397 -4.48 3.54 -14.89
CA ARG A 397 -5.70 4.33 -14.96
C ARG A 397 -6.86 3.59 -15.59
N LEU A 398 -8.06 4.07 -15.33
CA LEU A 398 -9.28 3.58 -15.95
C LEU A 398 -9.16 3.46 -17.48
N ASP A 399 -8.61 4.48 -18.14
CA ASP A 399 -8.42 4.57 -19.59
C ASP A 399 -7.13 3.93 -20.11
N GLU A 400 -6.39 3.24 -19.24
CA GLU A 400 -5.23 2.40 -19.57
C GLU A 400 -5.49 0.90 -19.37
N GLY A 401 -6.58 0.56 -18.68
CA GLY A 401 -6.95 -0.78 -18.23
C GLY A 401 -7.49 -1.71 -19.33
N SER A 402 -8.36 -2.63 -18.94
CA SER A 402 -8.93 -3.65 -19.83
C SER A 402 -10.07 -3.15 -20.73
N ALA A 403 -10.83 -2.15 -20.28
CA ALA A 403 -12.07 -1.74 -20.93
C ALA A 403 -11.84 -0.69 -22.03
N SER A 404 -12.65 -0.76 -23.08
CA SER A 404 -12.67 0.30 -24.10
C SER A 404 -13.38 1.55 -23.58
N ARG A 405 -13.08 2.73 -24.15
CA ARG A 405 -13.78 3.98 -23.81
C ARG A 405 -15.30 3.87 -24.01
N LEU A 406 -15.75 3.08 -24.99
CA LEU A 406 -17.19 2.85 -25.22
C LEU A 406 -17.81 2.08 -24.05
N ASP A 407 -17.19 0.98 -23.63
CA ASP A 407 -17.68 0.17 -22.51
C ASP A 407 -17.69 0.97 -21.21
N LEU A 408 -16.65 1.75 -20.95
CA LEU A 408 -16.59 2.67 -19.81
C LEU A 408 -17.73 3.69 -19.84
N THR A 409 -18.00 4.28 -21.01
CA THR A 409 -19.09 5.25 -21.18
C THR A 409 -20.45 4.61 -20.92
N LEU A 410 -20.68 3.41 -21.46
CA LEU A 410 -21.92 2.66 -21.26
C LEU A 410 -22.11 2.30 -19.79
N ALA A 411 -21.07 1.77 -19.13
CA ALA A 411 -21.09 1.41 -17.72
C ALA A 411 -21.37 2.62 -16.82
N HIS A 412 -20.65 3.72 -17.01
CA HIS A 412 -20.84 4.94 -16.23
C HIS A 412 -22.25 5.51 -16.42
N THR A 413 -22.76 5.54 -17.66
CA THR A 413 -24.12 6.02 -17.95
C THR A 413 -25.18 5.13 -17.32
N ALA A 414 -25.01 3.81 -17.42
CA ALA A 414 -25.97 2.85 -16.87
C ALA A 414 -26.04 2.93 -15.33
N ILE A 415 -24.89 3.03 -14.66
CA ILE A 415 -24.83 3.14 -13.20
C ILE A 415 -25.38 4.50 -12.75
N GLU A 416 -24.97 5.60 -13.39
CA GLU A 416 -25.44 6.95 -13.05
C GLU A 416 -26.97 7.09 -13.15
N ALA A 417 -27.61 6.33 -14.04
CA ALA A 417 -29.07 6.31 -14.20
C ALA A 417 -29.81 5.43 -13.18
N LEU A 418 -29.10 4.67 -12.33
CA LEU A 418 -29.74 3.87 -11.27
C LEU A 418 -30.38 4.79 -10.23
N PRO A 419 -31.54 4.40 -9.66
CA PRO A 419 -32.16 5.16 -8.60
C PRO A 419 -31.32 5.10 -7.32
N GLU A 420 -31.47 6.12 -6.46
CA GLU A 420 -30.93 6.09 -5.10
C GLU A 420 -31.45 4.86 -4.32
N GLY A 421 -30.66 4.40 -3.36
CA GLY A 421 -30.88 3.16 -2.61
C GLY A 421 -29.79 2.13 -2.88
N ASP A 422 -29.83 0.99 -2.20
CA ASP A 422 -28.76 0.00 -2.26
C ASP A 422 -28.64 -0.66 -3.65
N GLN A 423 -27.64 -0.23 -4.41
CA GLN A 423 -27.31 -0.73 -5.76
C GLN A 423 -26.01 -1.56 -5.76
N ARG A 424 -25.51 -2.01 -4.61
CA ARG A 424 -24.15 -2.59 -4.48
C ARG A 424 -23.86 -3.72 -5.47
N GLN A 425 -24.87 -4.56 -5.75
CA GLN A 425 -24.73 -5.70 -6.65
C GLN A 425 -24.51 -5.24 -8.10
N LEU A 426 -25.38 -4.36 -8.62
CA LEU A 426 -25.28 -3.86 -9.98
C LEU A 426 -24.04 -3.00 -10.19
N ILE A 427 -23.70 -2.16 -9.21
CA ILE A 427 -22.47 -1.36 -9.21
C ILE A 427 -21.26 -2.30 -9.32
N SER A 428 -21.17 -3.30 -8.44
CA SER A 428 -20.05 -4.25 -8.45
C SER A 428 -19.98 -5.07 -9.73
N GLU A 429 -21.10 -5.67 -10.17
CA GLU A 429 -21.17 -6.50 -11.38
C GLU A 429 -20.79 -5.76 -12.64
N THR A 430 -20.93 -4.44 -12.65
CA THR A 430 -20.50 -3.59 -13.76
C THR A 430 -19.06 -3.11 -13.58
N LEU A 431 -18.75 -2.43 -12.46
CA LEU A 431 -17.47 -1.74 -12.28
C LEU A 431 -16.29 -2.68 -12.10
N ARG A 432 -16.45 -3.81 -11.39
CA ARG A 432 -15.30 -4.68 -11.07
C ARG A 432 -14.58 -5.23 -12.31
N HIS A 433 -15.30 -5.42 -13.41
CA HIS A 433 -14.74 -6.01 -14.63
C HIS A 433 -14.05 -4.98 -15.52
N ILE A 434 -14.48 -3.72 -15.44
CA ILE A 434 -13.91 -2.61 -16.22
C ILE A 434 -12.82 -1.85 -15.46
N HIS A 435 -12.86 -1.88 -14.12
CA HIS A 435 -11.79 -1.43 -13.23
C HIS A 435 -10.79 -2.57 -12.98
N ALA A 436 -10.08 -2.96 -14.03
CA ALA A 436 -9.06 -3.99 -13.98
C ALA A 436 -7.87 -3.66 -14.89
N ASP A 437 -6.71 -4.23 -14.58
CA ASP A 437 -5.57 -4.17 -15.51
C ASP A 437 -5.86 -4.97 -16.81
N ARG A 438 -4.99 -4.86 -17.81
CA ARG A 438 -5.14 -5.57 -19.09
C ARG A 438 -5.18 -7.10 -19.00
N SER A 439 -4.85 -7.68 -17.84
CA SER A 439 -4.97 -9.12 -17.57
C SER A 439 -6.25 -9.51 -16.83
N GLY A 440 -7.12 -8.53 -16.52
CA GLY A 440 -8.34 -8.74 -15.74
C GLY A 440 -8.11 -8.77 -14.23
N ASN A 441 -6.99 -8.26 -13.73
CA ASN A 441 -6.73 -8.17 -12.30
C ASN A 441 -7.30 -6.87 -11.71
N THR A 442 -8.34 -6.99 -10.89
CA THR A 442 -9.05 -5.86 -10.26
C THR A 442 -8.22 -5.15 -9.20
N HIS A 443 -7.40 -5.91 -8.45
CA HIS A 443 -6.44 -5.40 -7.45
C HIS A 443 -5.25 -4.66 -8.09
N ARG A 444 -5.29 -4.38 -9.40
CA ARG A 444 -4.27 -3.60 -10.10
C ARG A 444 -4.87 -2.40 -10.83
N SER A 445 -6.08 -1.99 -10.52
CA SER A 445 -6.63 -0.73 -11.03
C SER A 445 -6.21 0.45 -10.16
N GLU A 446 -6.23 1.68 -10.68
CA GLU A 446 -6.01 2.88 -9.86
C GLU A 446 -7.08 3.07 -8.77
N ILE A 447 -8.32 2.66 -9.07
CA ILE A 447 -9.47 2.65 -8.17
C ILE A 447 -10.07 1.24 -8.25
N SER A 448 -9.83 0.46 -7.19
CA SER A 448 -10.22 -0.94 -7.09
C SER A 448 -11.55 -1.12 -6.36
N PHE A 449 -12.36 -2.02 -6.91
CA PHE A 449 -13.63 -2.50 -6.35
C PHE A 449 -13.56 -3.96 -5.89
N ASP A 450 -12.37 -4.52 -5.72
CA ASP A 450 -12.15 -5.90 -5.29
C ASP A 450 -12.70 -6.18 -3.88
N LYS A 451 -12.59 -5.20 -2.98
CA LYS A 451 -13.11 -5.21 -1.60
C LYS A 451 -14.51 -4.58 -1.48
N PHE A 452 -15.13 -4.18 -2.59
CA PHE A 452 -16.42 -3.49 -2.58
C PHE A 452 -17.59 -4.45 -2.29
N TRP A 453 -17.94 -5.30 -3.25
CA TRP A 453 -19.01 -6.28 -3.09
C TRP A 453 -18.85 -7.49 -4.02
N ASN A 454 -18.20 -8.54 -3.56
CA ASN A 454 -18.03 -9.78 -4.31
C ASN A 454 -18.26 -11.02 -3.42
N PRO A 455 -19.50 -11.53 -3.36
CA PRO A 455 -19.84 -12.70 -2.55
C PRO A 455 -19.11 -13.99 -2.96
N ALA A 456 -18.53 -14.04 -4.17
CA ALA A 456 -17.79 -15.21 -4.64
C ALA A 456 -16.38 -15.32 -4.02
N TRP A 457 -15.87 -14.26 -3.39
CA TRP A 457 -14.55 -14.25 -2.77
C TRP A 457 -14.60 -13.94 -1.27
N GLY A 458 -13.88 -14.74 -0.48
CA GLY A 458 -13.66 -14.47 0.94
C GLY A 458 -12.93 -13.14 1.13
N GLY A 459 -13.60 -12.17 1.75
CA GLY A 459 -13.09 -10.79 1.91
C GLY A 459 -13.55 -9.80 0.83
N GLY A 460 -14.35 -10.21 -0.16
CA GLY A 460 -14.83 -9.33 -1.23
C GLY A 460 -16.01 -8.42 -0.86
N CYS A 461 -16.63 -8.62 0.31
CA CYS A 461 -17.85 -7.90 0.74
C CYS A 461 -17.57 -6.91 1.87
N GLN A 462 -16.53 -6.09 1.77
CA GLN A 462 -16.17 -5.12 2.81
C GLN A 462 -16.77 -3.72 2.57
N GLY A 463 -17.34 -3.46 1.38
CA GLY A 463 -17.90 -2.16 1.02
C GLY A 463 -16.84 -1.08 0.78
N LEU A 464 -15.61 -1.48 0.44
CA LEU A 464 -14.48 -0.56 0.30
C LEU A 464 -14.21 -0.22 -1.16
N ILE A 465 -13.89 1.05 -1.41
CA ILE A 465 -13.27 1.54 -2.64
C ILE A 465 -11.81 1.86 -2.31
N GLU A 466 -10.88 1.33 -3.09
CA GLU A 466 -9.45 1.44 -2.81
C GLU A 466 -8.72 2.25 -3.88
N PHE A 467 -8.11 3.36 -3.47
CA PHE A 467 -7.26 4.20 -4.31
C PHE A 467 -5.81 3.72 -4.21
N ARG A 468 -5.31 3.19 -5.32
CA ARG A 468 -4.03 2.45 -5.39
C ARG A 468 -2.92 3.23 -6.09
N ALA A 469 -3.25 4.36 -6.72
CA ALA A 469 -2.31 5.26 -7.36
C ALA A 469 -1.60 6.20 -6.35
N ILE A 470 -1.21 5.65 -5.20
CA ILE A 470 -0.54 6.35 -4.11
C ILE A 470 0.61 5.47 -3.63
N GLU A 471 1.84 5.99 -3.73
CA GLU A 471 3.06 5.34 -3.22
C GLU A 471 3.30 5.74 -1.75
N SER A 472 4.06 4.93 -1.02
CA SER A 472 4.57 5.32 0.30
C SER A 472 5.50 6.54 0.21
N LEU A 473 5.26 7.52 1.08
CA LEU A 473 5.96 8.81 1.07
C LEU A 473 6.91 8.95 2.25
N PRO A 474 8.01 9.73 2.11
CA PRO A 474 8.99 9.88 3.16
C PRO A 474 8.51 10.63 4.41
N GLN A 475 7.46 11.44 4.29
CA GLN A 475 6.93 12.26 5.36
C GLN A 475 5.47 11.88 5.65
N PRO A 476 5.09 11.59 6.91
CA PRO A 476 3.72 11.25 7.27
C PRO A 476 2.72 12.37 6.95
N GLN A 477 3.15 13.63 7.05
CA GLN A 477 2.33 14.80 6.72
C GLN A 477 1.93 14.83 5.24
N TRP A 478 2.78 14.36 4.32
CA TRP A 478 2.45 14.31 2.90
C TRP A 478 1.35 13.30 2.63
N THR A 479 1.43 12.11 3.22
CA THR A 479 0.36 11.10 3.16
C THR A 479 -0.95 11.64 3.72
N ALA A 480 -0.92 12.31 4.87
CA ALA A 480 -2.11 12.95 5.44
C ALA A 480 -2.68 14.04 4.51
N THR A 481 -1.83 14.83 3.85
CA THR A 481 -2.24 15.88 2.90
C THR A 481 -2.96 15.30 1.69
N ILE A 482 -2.50 14.17 1.15
CA ILE A 482 -3.17 13.46 0.05
C ILE A 482 -4.54 12.94 0.51
N ALA A 483 -4.61 12.31 1.68
CA ALA A 483 -5.90 11.86 2.22
C ALA A 483 -6.89 13.03 2.44
N LEU A 484 -6.39 14.22 2.78
CA LEU A 484 -7.21 15.43 2.91
C LEU A 484 -7.74 15.89 1.56
N LEU A 485 -6.89 15.94 0.53
CA LEU A 485 -7.28 16.25 -0.84
C LEU A 485 -8.38 15.30 -1.31
N TRP A 486 -8.23 14.00 -1.07
CA TRP A 486 -9.25 12.99 -1.37
C TRP A 486 -10.56 13.31 -0.64
N THR A 487 -10.52 13.54 0.67
CA THR A 487 -11.72 13.87 1.47
C THR A 487 -12.41 15.14 0.99
N ALA A 488 -11.64 16.18 0.64
CA ALA A 488 -12.14 17.42 0.06
C ALA A 488 -12.79 17.19 -1.31
N LEU A 489 -12.21 16.35 -2.16
CA LEU A 489 -12.79 15.97 -3.45
C LEU A 489 -14.12 15.22 -3.30
N ALA A 490 -14.21 14.29 -2.34
CA ALA A 490 -15.45 13.58 -2.04
C ALA A 490 -16.58 14.58 -1.69
N ALA A 491 -16.28 15.57 -0.84
CA ALA A 491 -17.21 16.63 -0.47
C ALA A 491 -17.54 17.59 -1.62
N HIS A 492 -16.53 18.03 -2.39
CA HIS A 492 -16.68 18.92 -3.54
C HIS A 492 -17.62 18.35 -4.60
N LEU A 493 -17.50 17.04 -4.85
CA LEU A 493 -18.29 16.33 -5.85
C LEU A 493 -19.70 15.97 -5.38
N LEU A 494 -20.11 16.34 -4.17
CA LEU A 494 -21.53 16.26 -3.78
C LEU A 494 -22.40 17.18 -4.62
N GLU A 495 -21.86 18.33 -5.05
CA GLU A 495 -22.54 19.24 -5.95
C GLU A 495 -22.51 18.69 -7.39
N PRO A 496 -23.67 18.37 -8.00
CA PRO A 496 -23.70 17.77 -9.34
C PRO A 496 -23.03 18.63 -10.42
N SER A 497 -23.06 19.97 -10.30
CA SER A 497 -22.42 20.85 -11.30
C SER A 497 -20.89 20.75 -11.33
N HIS A 498 -20.26 20.16 -10.31
CA HIS A 498 -18.81 19.94 -10.27
C HIS A 498 -18.38 18.63 -10.94
N ARG A 499 -19.34 17.75 -11.29
CA ARG A 499 -19.06 16.42 -11.85
C ARG A 499 -18.90 16.48 -13.37
N PRO A 500 -17.88 15.83 -13.95
CA PRO A 500 -17.81 15.69 -15.39
C PRO A 500 -18.97 14.84 -15.92
N SER A 501 -19.57 15.27 -17.03
CA SER A 501 -20.69 14.57 -17.69
C SER A 501 -20.24 13.40 -18.59
N GLY A 502 -18.95 13.28 -18.88
CA GLY A 502 -18.38 12.25 -19.74
C GLY A 502 -16.90 12.01 -19.47
N LEU A 503 -16.26 11.14 -20.26
CA LEU A 503 -14.82 10.85 -20.18
C LEU A 503 -14.03 11.76 -21.13
N GLU A 504 -12.87 12.22 -20.70
CA GLU A 504 -11.96 13.02 -21.51
C GLU A 504 -11.18 12.12 -22.50
N PRO A 505 -11.20 12.39 -23.82
CA PRO A 505 -10.57 11.53 -24.82
C PRO A 505 -9.08 11.88 -25.00
N PHE A 506 -8.25 11.68 -23.96
CA PHE A 506 -6.83 12.06 -24.01
C PHE A 506 -6.07 11.48 -25.20
N GLY A 507 -6.30 10.21 -25.56
CA GLY A 507 -5.54 9.53 -26.60
C GLY A 507 -4.04 9.54 -26.29
N GLU A 508 -3.21 9.85 -27.28
CA GLU A 508 -1.74 9.91 -27.12
C GLU A 508 -1.29 11.02 -26.16
N ARG A 509 -2.08 12.08 -25.97
CA ARG A 509 -1.75 13.18 -25.04
C ARG A 509 -1.53 12.70 -23.61
N LEU A 510 -2.17 11.59 -23.21
CA LEU A 510 -2.02 11.05 -21.86
C LEU A 510 -0.56 10.66 -21.57
N HIS A 511 0.11 9.98 -22.50
CA HIS A 511 1.50 9.49 -22.33
C HIS A 511 2.56 10.45 -22.87
N ASP A 512 2.12 11.49 -23.58
CA ASP A 512 2.99 12.52 -24.10
C ASP A 512 3.07 13.73 -23.16
N GLU A 513 1.94 14.37 -22.87
CA GLU A 513 1.84 15.61 -22.08
C GLU A 513 1.77 15.32 -20.58
N PHE A 514 0.86 14.44 -20.15
CA PHE A 514 0.56 14.21 -18.74
C PHE A 514 1.55 13.28 -18.01
N LEU A 515 2.68 12.96 -18.63
CA LEU A 515 3.83 12.36 -17.95
C LEU A 515 4.91 13.38 -17.60
N LEU A 516 4.73 14.63 -18.05
CA LEU A 516 5.65 15.73 -17.79
C LEU A 516 5.30 16.42 -16.46
N PRO A 517 6.31 16.70 -15.60
CA PRO A 517 6.14 17.32 -14.30
C PRO A 517 5.22 18.53 -14.29
N ALA A 518 5.41 19.46 -15.23
CA ALA A 518 4.76 20.74 -15.12
C ALA A 518 3.34 20.76 -15.72
N ALA A 519 2.99 19.80 -16.58
CA ALA A 519 1.59 19.53 -16.95
C ALA A 519 0.81 18.95 -15.76
N LEU A 520 1.39 17.98 -15.04
CA LEU A 520 0.81 17.41 -13.82
C LEU A 520 0.67 18.45 -12.70
N TRP A 521 1.64 19.35 -12.58
CA TRP A 521 1.56 20.45 -11.63
C TRP A 521 0.43 21.42 -11.96
N SER A 522 0.31 21.82 -13.23
CA SER A 522 -0.76 22.71 -13.68
C SER A 522 -2.16 22.12 -13.46
N ASP A 523 -2.32 20.81 -13.70
CA ASP A 523 -3.57 20.09 -13.42
C ASP A 523 -3.91 20.13 -11.92
N LEU A 524 -2.95 19.81 -11.05
CA LEU A 524 -3.16 19.83 -9.60
C LEU A 524 -3.40 21.25 -9.05
N GLU A 525 -2.66 22.25 -9.52
CA GLU A 525 -2.85 23.64 -9.09
C GLU A 525 -4.25 24.14 -9.45
N GLY A 526 -4.75 23.80 -10.64
CA GLY A 526 -6.12 24.11 -11.06
C GLY A 526 -7.15 23.45 -10.15
N LEU A 527 -6.90 22.21 -9.73
CA LEU A 527 -7.75 21.48 -8.78
C LEU A 527 -7.73 22.15 -7.39
N ILE A 528 -6.56 22.46 -6.84
CA ILE A 528 -6.41 23.12 -5.54
C ILE A 528 -7.14 24.48 -5.55
N ALA A 529 -6.96 25.27 -6.62
CA ALA A 529 -7.65 26.54 -6.78
C ALA A 529 -9.17 26.38 -6.83
N ARG A 530 -9.67 25.35 -7.53
CA ARG A 530 -11.11 25.02 -7.59
C ARG A 530 -11.67 24.67 -6.21
N LEU A 531 -10.99 23.81 -5.46
CA LEU A 531 -11.39 23.46 -4.09
C LEU A 531 -11.38 24.69 -3.16
N GLY A 532 -10.36 25.54 -3.27
CA GLY A 532 -10.30 26.80 -2.52
C GLY A 532 -11.46 27.74 -2.86
N GLY A 533 -11.81 27.89 -4.13
CA GLY A 533 -12.96 28.67 -4.59
C GLY A 533 -14.30 28.10 -4.11
N ASP A 534 -14.37 26.78 -3.91
CA ASP A 534 -15.49 26.09 -3.30
C ASP A 534 -15.40 26.05 -1.76
N GLY A 535 -14.52 26.82 -1.10
CA GLY A 535 -14.46 26.88 0.36
C GLY A 535 -13.87 25.65 1.06
N LEU A 536 -13.06 24.88 0.34
CA LEU A 536 -12.24 23.76 0.84
C LEU A 536 -10.75 24.07 0.56
N PRO A 537 -10.16 25.10 1.20
CA PRO A 537 -8.83 25.57 0.86
C PRO A 537 -7.76 24.53 1.18
N LEU A 538 -6.86 24.26 0.24
CA LEU A 538 -5.68 23.43 0.47
C LEU A 538 -4.44 24.31 0.31
N GLU A 539 -3.47 24.21 1.23
CA GLU A 539 -2.19 24.88 1.00
C GLU A 539 -1.39 24.14 -0.08
N THR A 540 -0.89 24.89 -1.05
CA THR A 540 -0.12 24.33 -2.17
C THR A 540 1.27 23.82 -1.77
N ALA A 541 1.84 24.33 -0.68
CA ALA A 541 3.23 24.08 -0.32
C ALA A 541 3.59 22.58 -0.10
N PRO A 542 2.80 21.76 0.64
CA PRO A 542 3.11 20.34 0.79
C PRO A 542 3.01 19.58 -0.55
N PHE A 543 2.03 19.91 -1.40
CA PHE A 543 1.93 19.30 -2.73
C PHE A 543 3.14 19.65 -3.60
N ARG A 544 3.66 20.88 -3.48
CA ARG A 544 4.87 21.28 -4.18
C ARG A 544 6.09 20.49 -3.73
N GLN A 545 6.21 20.22 -2.43
CA GLN A 545 7.28 19.38 -1.90
C GLN A 545 7.19 17.93 -2.40
N ILE A 546 5.98 17.36 -2.47
CA ILE A 546 5.76 16.04 -3.05
C ILE A 546 6.16 16.03 -4.54
N TRP A 547 5.77 17.07 -5.28
CA TRP A 547 6.13 17.25 -6.68
C TRP A 547 7.65 17.34 -6.87
N GLU A 548 8.36 18.12 -6.04
CA GLU A 548 9.82 18.25 -6.09
C GLU A 548 10.52 16.93 -5.79
N TRP A 549 9.99 16.15 -4.85
CA TRP A 549 10.49 14.82 -4.53
C TRP A 549 10.25 13.81 -5.67
N ARG A 550 9.06 13.83 -6.29
CA ARG A 550 8.71 12.96 -7.42
C ARG A 550 9.52 13.28 -8.67
N PHE A 551 9.78 14.57 -8.92
CA PHE A 551 10.43 15.10 -10.11
C PHE A 551 11.75 15.80 -9.78
N PRO A 552 12.80 15.02 -9.47
CA PRO A 552 14.10 15.57 -9.09
C PRO A 552 14.64 16.48 -10.20
N LEU A 553 15.20 17.60 -9.76
CA LEU A 553 15.89 18.56 -10.60
C LEU A 553 17.25 18.00 -11.01
N LEU A 554 17.50 17.96 -12.32
CA LEU A 554 18.72 17.43 -12.92
C LEU A 554 19.65 18.52 -13.43
N LEU A 555 19.10 19.69 -13.78
CA LEU A 555 19.83 20.89 -14.16
C LEU A 555 19.01 22.13 -13.81
N ASP A 556 19.63 23.12 -13.20
CA ASP A 556 19.11 24.49 -13.03
C ASP A 556 20.18 25.46 -13.51
N TRP A 557 19.93 26.07 -14.67
CA TRP A 557 20.83 27.03 -15.27
C TRP A 557 20.13 28.39 -15.35
N GLN A 558 20.81 29.43 -14.89
CA GLN A 558 20.31 30.80 -14.91
C GLN A 558 21.42 31.78 -15.27
N ARG A 559 21.12 32.70 -16.21
CA ARG A 559 22.03 33.77 -16.60
C ARG A 559 21.27 34.92 -17.25
N ASP A 560 21.55 36.16 -16.83
CA ASP A 560 21.00 37.38 -17.44
C ASP A 560 19.46 37.36 -17.63
N GLY A 561 18.75 36.76 -16.67
CA GLY A 561 17.30 36.58 -16.70
C GLY A 561 16.80 35.42 -17.56
N ALA A 562 17.65 34.78 -18.36
CA ALA A 562 17.36 33.51 -19.01
C ALA A 562 17.47 32.35 -18.00
N SER A 563 16.53 31.40 -18.05
CA SER A 563 16.53 30.21 -17.19
C SER A 563 16.20 28.95 -17.97
N LEU A 564 16.85 27.85 -17.61
CA LEU A 564 16.63 26.49 -18.12
C LEU A 564 16.62 25.51 -16.95
N GLU A 565 15.50 24.83 -16.75
CA GLU A 565 15.37 23.71 -15.81
C GLU A 565 15.24 22.40 -16.60
N ILE A 566 15.92 21.34 -16.13
CA ILE A 566 15.70 19.98 -16.61
C ILE A 566 15.35 19.09 -15.42
N ARG A 567 14.22 18.39 -15.51
CA ARG A 567 13.72 17.50 -14.47
C ARG A 567 13.52 16.10 -15.01
N ARG A 568 13.61 15.11 -14.12
CA ARG A 568 13.13 13.77 -14.46
C ARG A 568 11.61 13.79 -14.58
N ALA A 569 11.09 13.13 -15.62
CA ALA A 569 9.67 12.95 -15.87
C ALA A 569 9.27 11.48 -15.67
N LEU A 570 7.96 11.18 -15.73
CA LEU A 570 7.47 9.81 -15.64
C LEU A 570 7.67 9.08 -16.96
N GLU A 571 7.85 7.76 -16.88
CA GLU A 571 7.98 6.93 -18.06
C GLU A 571 7.26 5.59 -17.84
N PRO A 572 6.44 5.11 -18.80
CA PRO A 572 5.82 3.80 -18.69
C PRO A 572 6.85 2.68 -18.85
N TRP A 573 6.74 1.63 -18.03
CA TRP A 573 7.56 0.43 -18.18
C TRP A 573 6.71 -0.72 -18.73
N PRO A 574 6.76 -0.98 -20.04
CA PRO A 574 5.88 -1.96 -20.65
C PRO A 574 6.20 -3.37 -20.21
N LEU A 575 5.17 -4.22 -20.12
CA LEU A 575 5.32 -5.66 -19.91
C LEU A 575 6.00 -6.30 -21.13
N LEU A 576 6.93 -7.21 -20.87
CA LEU A 576 7.55 -8.04 -21.90
C LEU A 576 6.88 -9.41 -21.99
N CYS A 577 6.86 -10.00 -23.19
CA CYS A 577 6.41 -11.38 -23.40
C CYS A 577 7.49 -12.38 -22.94
N ASP A 578 7.06 -13.52 -22.39
CA ASP A 578 7.87 -14.67 -21.95
C ASP A 578 8.93 -14.37 -20.86
N THR A 579 8.82 -15.04 -19.71
CA THR A 579 9.74 -14.84 -18.56
C THR A 579 10.77 -15.98 -18.47
N PRO A 580 12.06 -15.71 -18.21
CA PRO A 580 12.99 -16.76 -17.79
C PRO A 580 12.53 -17.39 -16.46
N VAL A 581 12.83 -18.68 -16.27
CA VAL A 581 12.37 -19.54 -15.16
C VAL A 581 12.78 -19.00 -13.77
N GLU A 582 13.78 -18.12 -13.70
CA GLU A 582 14.26 -17.49 -12.47
C GLU A 582 13.48 -16.20 -12.18
N GLY A 583 12.42 -16.32 -11.39
CA GLY A 583 11.58 -15.18 -10.98
C GLY A 583 10.22 -15.56 -10.37
N GLY A 584 9.82 -16.82 -10.45
CA GLY A 584 8.54 -17.30 -9.89
C GLY A 584 7.32 -16.72 -10.62
N SER A 585 6.15 -17.33 -10.42
CA SER A 585 4.87 -16.92 -11.03
C SER A 585 4.32 -15.57 -10.53
N THR A 586 5.04 -14.88 -9.64
CA THR A 586 4.50 -13.77 -8.83
C THR A 586 4.93 -12.37 -9.26
N SER A 587 6.00 -12.22 -10.04
CA SER A 587 6.49 -10.91 -10.53
C SER A 587 6.56 -10.87 -12.06
N ARG A 588 5.94 -9.86 -12.67
CA ARG A 588 6.01 -9.66 -14.12
C ARG A 588 7.28 -8.89 -14.50
N PHE A 589 7.93 -9.32 -15.57
CA PHE A 589 9.09 -8.62 -16.10
C PHE A 589 8.65 -7.42 -16.95
N VAL A 590 9.22 -6.25 -16.66
CA VAL A 590 8.94 -4.99 -17.37
C VAL A 590 10.23 -4.45 -17.98
N ASP A 591 10.10 -3.68 -19.05
CA ASP A 591 11.22 -2.95 -19.64
C ASP A 591 11.37 -1.57 -18.98
N SER A 592 12.36 -1.45 -18.09
CA SER A 592 12.73 -0.18 -17.44
C SER A 592 13.92 0.52 -18.11
N SER A 593 14.25 0.16 -19.35
CA SER A 593 15.43 0.71 -20.05
C SER A 593 15.25 2.13 -20.57
N LEU A 594 14.00 2.63 -20.61
CA LEU A 594 13.66 3.96 -21.10
C LEU A 594 13.54 4.94 -19.92
N GLN A 595 13.94 6.18 -20.18
CA GLN A 595 13.74 7.30 -19.28
C GLN A 595 13.21 8.51 -20.03
N ARG A 596 12.65 9.46 -19.26
CA ARG A 596 12.11 10.72 -19.77
C ARG A 596 12.58 11.90 -18.94
N LEU A 597 12.87 13.00 -19.63
CA LEU A 597 13.13 14.31 -19.05
C LEU A 597 12.06 15.31 -19.47
N GLU A 598 11.81 16.31 -18.64
CA GLU A 598 11.18 17.56 -19.03
C GLU A 598 12.24 18.65 -19.07
N ILE A 599 12.29 19.38 -20.18
CA ILE A 599 13.15 20.54 -20.39
C ILE A 599 12.25 21.77 -20.43
N LYS A 600 12.50 22.73 -19.55
CA LYS A 600 11.71 23.95 -19.41
C LYS A 600 12.59 25.19 -19.45
N ALA A 601 12.32 26.08 -20.39
CA ALA A 601 13.02 27.32 -20.60
C ALA A 601 12.05 28.51 -20.49
N ASN A 602 12.52 29.65 -19.98
CA ASN A 602 11.71 30.87 -19.96
C ASN A 602 11.85 31.67 -21.28
N ALA A 603 11.02 32.70 -21.45
CA ALA A 603 11.01 33.52 -22.66
C ALA A 603 12.36 34.21 -22.95
N ALA A 604 13.10 34.61 -21.91
CA ALA A 604 14.42 35.23 -22.06
C ALA A 604 15.48 34.22 -22.56
N PHE A 605 15.37 32.95 -22.18
CA PHE A 605 16.19 31.88 -22.74
C PHE A 605 15.91 31.70 -24.23
N LEU A 606 14.63 31.56 -24.61
CA LEU A 606 14.23 31.35 -26.01
C LEU A 606 14.64 32.50 -26.94
N ALA A 607 14.71 33.73 -26.42
CA ALA A 607 15.12 34.90 -27.20
C ALA A 607 16.64 34.97 -27.43
N ASN A 608 17.43 34.51 -26.47
CA ASN A 608 18.86 34.82 -26.40
C ASN A 608 19.78 33.58 -26.48
N HIS A 609 19.23 32.38 -26.33
CA HIS A 609 19.99 31.14 -26.24
C HIS A 609 19.39 30.05 -27.12
N ARG A 610 20.25 29.11 -27.53
CA ARG A 610 19.85 27.83 -28.14
C ARG A 610 20.34 26.69 -27.29
N LEU A 611 19.53 25.64 -27.18
CA LEU A 611 19.91 24.40 -26.51
C LEU A 611 20.25 23.35 -27.56
N ARG A 612 21.44 22.78 -27.49
CA ARG A 612 21.84 21.61 -28.28
C ARG A 612 21.92 20.37 -27.41
N LEU A 613 21.50 19.24 -27.99
CA LEU A 613 21.70 17.90 -27.44
C LEU A 613 22.53 17.09 -28.43
N ASN A 614 23.69 16.59 -27.99
CA ASN A 614 24.64 15.82 -28.79
C ASN A 614 25.00 16.51 -30.12
N GLY A 615 25.17 17.84 -30.05
CA GLY A 615 25.54 18.71 -31.18
C GLY A 615 24.39 19.23 -32.03
N ARG A 616 23.16 18.71 -31.87
CA ARG A 616 21.98 19.07 -32.68
C ARG A 616 21.04 20.00 -31.90
N VAL A 617 20.44 21.00 -32.54
CA VAL A 617 19.54 21.94 -31.84
C VAL A 617 18.25 21.22 -31.41
N LEU A 618 17.81 21.45 -30.18
CA LEU A 618 16.54 20.96 -29.66
C LEU A 618 15.39 21.93 -30.00
N PRO A 619 14.24 21.42 -30.49
CA PRO A 619 13.07 22.22 -30.78
C PRO A 619 12.29 22.53 -29.50
N LEU A 620 12.71 23.54 -28.74
CA LEU A 620 12.07 23.90 -27.48
C LEU A 620 10.69 24.55 -27.62
N GLY A 621 10.24 24.89 -28.84
CA GLY A 621 8.92 25.46 -29.10
C GLY A 621 8.58 26.67 -28.21
N ASP A 622 7.53 26.53 -27.40
CA ASP A 622 7.03 27.52 -26.43
C ASP A 622 7.81 27.53 -25.09
N GLY A 623 8.97 26.86 -25.04
CA GLY A 623 9.83 26.75 -23.87
C GLY A 623 9.70 25.44 -23.11
N TRP A 624 8.97 24.46 -23.64
CA TRP A 624 8.72 23.18 -22.96
C TRP A 624 8.86 22.01 -23.92
N LEU A 625 9.69 21.03 -23.55
CA LEU A 625 9.93 19.83 -24.37
C LEU A 625 10.11 18.60 -23.47
N GLY A 626 9.37 17.54 -23.76
CA GLY A 626 9.67 16.21 -23.25
C GLY A 626 10.79 15.56 -24.05
N LEU A 627 11.74 14.89 -23.39
CA LEU A 627 12.79 14.13 -24.06
C LEU A 627 12.77 12.69 -23.57
N ARG A 628 12.53 11.75 -24.49
CA ARG A 628 12.53 10.32 -24.20
C ARG A 628 13.73 9.66 -24.84
N TYR A 629 14.45 8.84 -24.06
CA TYR A 629 15.68 8.20 -24.50
C TYR A 629 15.85 6.82 -23.87
N ARG A 630 16.64 5.97 -24.53
CA ARG A 630 17.10 4.70 -23.93
C ARG A 630 18.30 4.98 -23.03
N HIS A 631 18.14 4.65 -21.76
CA HIS A 631 19.14 4.81 -20.72
C HIS A 631 20.11 3.61 -20.65
N SER A 632 19.62 2.38 -20.80
CA SER A 632 20.45 1.17 -20.66
C SER A 632 20.03 0.04 -21.60
N SER A 633 20.95 -0.90 -21.88
CA SER A 633 20.62 -2.13 -22.60
C SER A 633 20.22 -3.21 -21.59
N LEU A 634 18.91 -3.48 -21.50
CA LEU A 634 18.37 -4.57 -20.68
C LEU A 634 18.02 -5.77 -21.57
N TYR A 635 18.10 -6.98 -21.01
CA TYR A 635 17.63 -8.20 -21.67
C TYR A 635 16.71 -9.00 -20.74
N PRO A 636 15.49 -9.36 -21.17
CA PRO A 636 14.83 -8.88 -22.40
C PRO A 636 14.47 -7.38 -22.33
N SER A 637 14.26 -6.73 -23.49
CA SER A 637 13.74 -5.35 -23.61
C SER A 637 12.98 -5.17 -24.92
N LEU A 638 12.14 -4.13 -25.01
CA LEU A 638 11.54 -3.74 -26.29
C LEU A 638 12.59 -3.06 -27.16
N HIS A 639 12.60 -3.39 -28.45
CA HIS A 639 13.51 -2.83 -29.46
C HIS A 639 15.00 -2.97 -29.07
N PRO A 640 15.50 -4.20 -28.82
CA PRO A 640 16.86 -4.42 -28.34
C PRO A 640 17.96 -4.00 -29.33
N CYS A 641 17.62 -3.74 -30.59
CA CYS A 641 18.55 -3.24 -31.61
C CYS A 641 18.84 -1.73 -31.50
N ILE A 642 18.16 -1.02 -30.61
CA ILE A 642 18.40 0.41 -30.36
C ILE A 642 19.35 0.51 -29.18
N GLU A 643 20.55 1.03 -29.40
CA GLU A 643 21.55 1.21 -28.35
C GLU A 643 21.17 2.31 -27.34
N PRO A 644 21.77 2.34 -26.14
CA PRO A 644 21.62 3.44 -25.19
C PRO A 644 22.09 4.77 -25.79
N HIS A 645 21.44 5.87 -25.40
CA HIS A 645 21.75 7.22 -25.90
C HIS A 645 22.69 7.99 -24.97
N LEU A 646 23.13 7.37 -23.87
CA LEU A 646 24.09 7.99 -22.96
C LEU A 646 25.51 7.93 -23.54
N PRO A 647 26.36 8.93 -23.27
CA PRO A 647 26.06 10.14 -22.48
C PRO A 647 25.20 11.17 -23.24
N LEU A 648 24.34 11.90 -22.52
CA LEU A 648 23.63 13.07 -23.07
C LEU A 648 24.47 14.32 -22.84
N GLN A 649 24.93 14.97 -23.90
CA GLN A 649 25.72 16.20 -23.85
C GLN A 649 24.86 17.40 -24.23
N LEU A 650 24.73 18.35 -23.31
CA LEU A 650 24.03 19.61 -23.52
C LEU A 650 25.01 20.76 -23.76
N ALA A 651 24.70 21.61 -24.74
CA ALA A 651 25.36 22.89 -24.91
C ALA A 651 24.33 24.01 -24.97
N ILE A 652 24.49 25.00 -24.10
CA ILE A 652 23.72 26.25 -24.11
C ILE A 652 24.57 27.28 -24.84
N GLU A 653 24.16 27.63 -26.05
CA GLU A 653 24.84 28.61 -26.90
C GLU A 653 24.14 29.96 -26.76
N GLY A 654 24.86 30.98 -26.29
CA GLY A 654 24.37 32.35 -26.21
C GLY A 654 24.33 33.03 -27.58
N ASN A 655 23.71 34.21 -27.62
CA ASN A 655 23.71 35.04 -28.82
C ASN A 655 25.17 35.36 -29.24
N PRO A 656 25.58 35.05 -30.48
CA PRO A 656 26.93 35.36 -30.97
C PRO A 656 27.34 36.83 -30.80
N ASP A 657 26.37 37.75 -30.80
CA ASP A 657 26.61 39.19 -30.59
C ASP A 657 27.06 39.54 -29.16
N LEU A 658 26.83 38.65 -28.19
CA LEU A 658 27.17 38.85 -26.77
C LEU A 658 28.53 38.24 -26.37
N GLN A 659 29.25 37.58 -27.29
CA GLN A 659 30.55 36.92 -27.04
C GLN A 659 30.55 35.91 -25.87
N ASP A 660 29.41 35.28 -25.60
CA ASP A 660 29.28 34.33 -24.50
C ASP A 660 29.88 32.96 -24.84
N LEU A 661 30.76 32.45 -23.96
CA LEU A 661 31.23 31.07 -24.03
C LEU A 661 30.05 30.11 -23.74
N PRO A 662 29.90 29.02 -24.52
CA PRO A 662 28.80 28.08 -24.32
C PRO A 662 28.95 27.35 -22.99
N ALA A 663 27.86 27.23 -22.24
CA ALA A 663 27.82 26.40 -21.05
C ALA A 663 27.53 24.95 -21.46
N ARG A 664 28.39 24.02 -21.06
CA ARG A 664 28.29 22.61 -21.47
C ARG A 664 28.10 21.69 -20.27
N PHE A 665 27.20 20.74 -20.42
CA PHE A 665 26.86 19.78 -19.38
C PHE A 665 26.78 18.36 -19.94
N VAL A 666 26.98 17.37 -19.08
CA VAL A 666 26.90 15.96 -19.46
C VAL A 666 26.11 15.15 -18.43
N LEU A 667 25.31 14.22 -18.92
CA LEU A 667 24.68 13.17 -18.14
C LEU A 667 25.26 11.83 -18.62
N ASP A 668 26.15 11.23 -17.83
CA ASP A 668 26.89 10.01 -18.20
C ASP A 668 26.18 8.71 -17.82
N GLY A 669 25.35 8.74 -16.77
CA GLY A 669 24.61 7.57 -16.24
C GLY A 669 25.44 6.49 -15.54
N THR A 670 26.77 6.62 -15.42
CA THR A 670 27.65 5.58 -14.82
C THR A 670 28.60 6.06 -13.71
N GLY A 671 28.21 7.03 -12.85
CA GLY A 671 29.11 7.58 -11.82
C GLY A 671 28.50 7.82 -10.44
N GLU A 672 29.37 7.98 -9.42
CA GLU A 672 29.02 8.38 -8.03
C GLU A 672 28.28 9.74 -7.96
N ALA A 673 28.41 10.57 -9.00
CA ALA A 673 27.80 11.90 -9.11
C ALA A 673 26.29 11.88 -9.37
N GLY A 674 25.69 10.72 -9.66
CA GLY A 674 24.24 10.51 -9.78
C GLY A 674 23.62 11.22 -10.99
N ASP A 675 22.68 10.56 -11.66
CA ASP A 675 21.34 11.05 -12.07
C ASP A 675 21.06 12.50 -12.55
N ALA A 676 22.03 13.42 -12.62
CA ALA A 676 21.95 14.85 -12.88
C ALA A 676 23.04 15.30 -13.86
N PHE A 677 22.83 16.44 -14.52
CA PHE A 677 23.77 17.01 -15.48
C PHE A 677 24.93 17.70 -14.76
N GLN A 678 26.16 17.33 -15.10
CA GLN A 678 27.39 17.90 -14.55
C GLN A 678 28.07 18.82 -15.56
N PRO A 679 28.67 19.95 -15.14
CA PRO A 679 29.49 20.77 -16.03
C PRO A 679 30.64 19.95 -16.62
N LEU A 680 30.90 20.09 -17.92
CA LEU A 680 32.07 19.46 -18.53
C LEU A 680 33.36 20.07 -17.98
N SER A 681 34.33 19.23 -17.59
CA SER A 681 35.64 19.71 -17.17
C SER A 681 36.48 20.20 -18.36
N PRO A 682 37.43 21.14 -18.16
CA PRO A 682 38.29 21.64 -19.25
C PRO A 682 39.08 20.53 -19.98
N SER A 683 39.42 19.43 -19.30
CA SER A 683 40.06 18.26 -19.92
C SER A 683 39.10 17.43 -20.77
N GLN A 684 37.82 17.36 -20.40
CA GLN A 684 36.77 16.74 -21.23
C GLN A 684 36.40 17.62 -22.42
N GLU A 685 36.44 18.95 -22.27
CA GLU A 685 36.27 19.90 -23.38
C GLU A 685 37.38 19.76 -24.43
N ALA A 686 38.63 19.56 -24.00
CA ALA A 686 39.75 19.30 -24.91
C ALA A 686 39.62 17.94 -25.63
N ALA A 687 39.21 16.88 -24.92
CA ALA A 687 39.00 15.55 -25.52
C ALA A 687 37.82 15.52 -26.51
N ALA A 688 36.73 16.25 -26.22
CA ALA A 688 35.58 16.39 -27.12
C ALA A 688 35.91 17.22 -28.39
N ALA A 689 36.94 18.06 -28.33
CA ALA A 689 37.46 18.79 -29.48
C ALA A 689 38.48 17.97 -30.31
N GLU A 690 39.11 16.95 -29.71
CA GLU A 690 40.14 16.09 -30.34
C GLU A 690 39.60 14.76 -30.90
N SER A 691 38.36 14.34 -30.58
CA SER A 691 37.78 13.10 -31.10
C SER A 691 37.31 13.25 -32.56
N SER A 692 38.25 13.18 -33.49
CA SER A 692 37.99 13.02 -34.92
C SER A 692 37.86 11.53 -35.31
N GLU A 693 36.79 11.20 -36.04
CA GLU A 693 36.67 10.05 -36.96
C GLU A 693 36.68 8.60 -36.41
N GLU A 694 36.30 8.34 -35.16
CA GLU A 694 35.75 7.01 -34.82
C GLU A 694 34.22 7.06 -34.92
N ALA A 695 33.62 6.04 -35.55
CA ALA A 695 32.22 6.00 -35.99
C ALA A 695 31.27 6.58 -34.93
N ALA A 696 30.96 7.87 -35.08
CA ALA A 696 30.03 8.57 -34.23
C ALA A 696 28.71 7.80 -34.31
N PRO A 697 28.06 7.49 -33.18
CA PRO A 697 26.75 6.83 -33.25
C PRO A 697 25.83 7.66 -34.15
N PRO A 698 24.86 7.06 -34.87
CA PRO A 698 24.09 7.75 -35.92
C PRO A 698 23.39 9.04 -35.46
N TRP A 699 23.27 9.26 -34.15
CA TRP A 699 22.77 10.46 -33.50
C TRP A 699 23.81 11.56 -33.17
N ALA A 700 25.08 11.41 -33.53
CA ALA A 700 26.17 12.33 -33.15
C ALA A 700 26.62 13.28 -34.30
N SER A 701 26.58 14.57 -33.97
CA SER A 701 27.07 15.82 -34.60
C SER A 701 26.80 16.15 -36.07
N ASP A 702 26.79 15.20 -37.01
CA ASP A 702 26.75 15.51 -38.45
C ASP A 702 25.34 15.41 -39.07
N ALA A 703 24.33 15.17 -38.23
CA ALA A 703 22.92 15.06 -38.63
C ALA A 703 22.18 16.42 -38.57
N ALA A 704 21.08 16.53 -39.33
CA ALA A 704 20.16 17.67 -39.27
C ALA A 704 19.64 17.92 -37.84
N ASP A 705 19.11 19.11 -37.53
CA ASP A 705 18.51 19.40 -36.21
C ASP A 705 17.48 18.33 -35.78
N TRP A 706 17.23 18.23 -34.47
CA TRP A 706 16.24 17.27 -33.98
C TRP A 706 14.85 17.64 -34.53
N PRO A 707 14.07 16.67 -35.03
CA PRO A 707 12.77 16.95 -35.60
C PRO A 707 11.81 17.47 -34.52
N GLU A 708 10.90 18.34 -34.91
CA GLU A 708 9.75 18.71 -34.07
C GLU A 708 8.96 17.45 -33.69
N PRO A 709 8.43 17.36 -32.46
CA PRO A 709 7.50 16.30 -32.09
C PRO A 709 6.33 16.20 -33.08
N ALA A 710 5.96 14.99 -33.47
CA ALA A 710 4.90 14.76 -34.45
C ALA A 710 3.51 15.10 -33.86
N GLY A 711 2.57 15.52 -34.71
CA GLY A 711 1.13 15.45 -34.41
C GLY A 711 0.61 16.32 -33.26
N GLY A 712 1.33 17.38 -32.86
CA GLY A 712 0.94 18.22 -31.72
C GLY A 712 1.37 17.67 -30.35
N CYS A 713 2.20 16.61 -30.34
CA CYS A 713 2.87 16.11 -29.15
C CYS A 713 3.94 17.10 -28.64
N ARG A 714 4.39 16.91 -27.40
CA ARG A 714 5.43 17.69 -26.73
C ARG A 714 6.71 16.90 -26.50
N THR A 715 6.73 15.59 -26.79
CA THR A 715 7.90 14.74 -26.53
C THR A 715 8.68 14.41 -27.79
N LEU A 716 9.98 14.69 -27.78
CA LEU A 716 10.96 14.16 -28.71
C LEU A 716 11.44 12.77 -28.23
N ASP A 717 11.29 11.74 -29.06
CA ASP A 717 11.77 10.38 -28.78
C ASP A 717 13.03 10.09 -29.59
N LEU A 718 14.18 10.02 -28.91
CA LEU A 718 15.49 9.84 -29.56
C LEU A 718 15.61 8.51 -30.33
N ARG A 719 14.76 7.54 -30.03
CA ARG A 719 14.74 6.22 -30.68
C ARG A 719 14.25 6.27 -32.13
N LEU A 720 13.65 7.39 -32.55
CA LEU A 720 13.15 7.60 -33.90
C LEU A 720 14.16 8.27 -34.84
N ALA A 721 15.33 8.65 -34.32
CA ALA A 721 16.31 9.45 -35.04
C ALA A 721 17.49 8.67 -35.61
#